data_AF-A0A1B8GDU1-F1
#
_entry.id   AF-A0A1B8GDU1-F1
#
_cell.length_a   1.000
_cell.length_b   1.000
_cell.length_c   1.000
_cell.angle_alpha   90.00
_cell.angle_beta   90.00
_cell.angle_gamma   90.00
#
_symmetry.space_group_name_H-M   'P 1'
#
loop_
_entity.id
_entity.type
_entity.pdbx_description
1 polymer ?
#
loop_
_entity_poly.entity_id
_entity_poly.type
_entity_poly.pdbx_seq_one_letter_code
_entity_poly.pdbx_strand_id
1 'polypeptide(L)'
;MPADAPPQFTLFPLLPAELRVKIWQTALFERNSIVELRVINDAIIPKSRPSIVLRINQESRYEAFRALKALSDSLSFSKDGEAQNQLYLLPERDTIYFSNDYQFVSPSTVQCKMAGMAGTLSLLAASLSEIERAKIQTLAIDIYEWSEVDHIREILQQLIPFEGLKTLVVVMRDPVEEKKSGGGDRIFVDWPWSQRKPAYDLQTKLWKMSRSTLRYNPQWKEPVVQLRLAHFLDRPLFPWKKLIVGFSLAQYLFESYLSLRQYQVLKNTRPPKVLSNEVSQEVFDKSQAYGRAKAQFSFVSSLYGQIQNTAFIYYDILPKLWTLTGSWLLRFAPTRFSGEISHSIVFVLTFIIIQQVLSLPTSIYSTFVLEEKFGFNKQTPKVFVTDILKSQMLAFILAPPILAGFLKIVQKTGNQFFYYLWLFGAALQVFMITVYPITILPLFNKLSPLDPGALKTGVEGLAQRLNFPLKELYVIDGSKRSAHSNAYFFGLPWKKHIVIYDTLIEKSETEEVVAVLAHELGHWSLGHTTRLFAISQVHFFYIFSLFSVFINNKSLYRSFGFHTSMPIIIGFILFSDALAPMDTVIKLLMNILSRRYEFQADEFAQKLGYSTELAKSLIKLQIQNLSTMDADWMYATYHFSHPILSERLGALGWHGDRSGESVVDEKNDGAVKASGRDEL
;
A
#
# COMPACT_ATOMS: atom_id res chain seq x y z
N MET A 1 14.39 -93.57 0.60
CA MET A 1 15.37 -93.61 1.70
C MET A 1 16.60 -92.82 1.27
N PRO A 2 17.23 -92.07 2.17
CA PRO A 2 17.90 -90.80 1.88
C PRO A 2 19.41 -90.91 1.70
N ALA A 3 19.99 -89.98 0.95
CA ALA A 3 21.31 -89.34 1.12
C ALA A 3 21.55 -88.39 -0.08
N ASP A 4 22.33 -87.34 0.14
CA ASP A 4 22.91 -86.40 -0.83
C ASP A 4 22.09 -85.13 -1.17
N ALA A 5 22.55 -84.01 -0.59
CA ALA A 5 22.29 -82.67 -1.10
C ALA A 5 22.86 -82.51 -2.54
N PRO A 6 22.30 -81.64 -3.41
CA PRO A 6 22.90 -81.41 -4.72
C PRO A 6 24.28 -80.70 -4.57
N PRO A 7 25.35 -81.21 -5.21
CA PRO A 7 26.74 -80.84 -4.90
C PRO A 7 27.36 -79.76 -5.81
N GLN A 8 26.60 -79.01 -6.60
CA GLN A 8 27.21 -78.09 -7.58
C GLN A 8 26.68 -76.66 -7.55
N PHE A 9 27.62 -75.75 -7.33
CA PHE A 9 27.49 -74.33 -7.60
C PHE A 9 27.87 -74.06 -9.05
N THR A 10 26.91 -73.63 -9.87
CA THR A 10 27.18 -73.24 -11.27
C THR A 10 27.42 -71.74 -11.31
N LEU A 11 28.62 -71.34 -11.75
CA LEU A 11 28.97 -69.94 -11.93
C LEU A 11 28.02 -69.30 -12.95
N PHE A 12 27.61 -68.05 -12.70
CA PHE A 12 26.62 -67.34 -13.51
C PHE A 12 26.86 -67.43 -15.04
N PRO A 13 28.09 -67.36 -15.58
CA PRO A 13 28.36 -67.50 -17.02
C PRO A 13 28.18 -68.91 -17.60
N LEU A 14 28.01 -69.92 -16.76
CA LEU A 14 27.80 -71.32 -17.15
C LEU A 14 26.33 -71.73 -17.01
N LEU A 15 25.47 -70.84 -16.53
CA LEU A 15 24.03 -71.04 -16.49
C LEU A 15 23.42 -71.08 -17.90
N PRO A 16 22.29 -71.77 -18.10
CA PRO A 16 21.57 -71.79 -19.37
C PRO A 16 21.23 -70.37 -19.85
N ALA A 17 21.34 -70.11 -21.17
CA ALA A 17 21.19 -68.77 -21.74
C ALA A 17 19.84 -68.11 -21.39
N GLU A 18 18.73 -68.86 -21.50
CA GLU A 18 17.40 -68.35 -21.11
C GLU A 18 17.32 -67.98 -19.63
N LEU A 19 18.00 -68.73 -18.75
CA LEU A 19 17.99 -68.46 -17.31
C LEU A 19 18.83 -67.23 -16.97
N ARG A 20 19.99 -67.05 -17.64
CA ARG A 20 20.83 -65.84 -17.50
C ARG A 20 20.12 -64.60 -18.01
N VAL A 21 19.43 -64.70 -19.15
CA VAL A 21 18.64 -63.62 -19.73
C VAL A 21 17.48 -63.27 -18.82
N LYS A 22 16.77 -64.26 -18.26
CA LYS A 22 15.73 -64.00 -17.25
C LYS A 22 16.28 -63.32 -16.01
N ILE A 23 17.42 -63.78 -15.48
CA ILE A 23 18.03 -63.16 -14.28
C ILE A 23 18.46 -61.72 -14.57
N TRP A 24 19.07 -61.44 -15.73
CA TRP A 24 19.42 -60.08 -16.13
C TRP A 24 18.20 -59.20 -16.38
N GLN A 25 17.17 -59.71 -17.05
CA GLN A 25 15.90 -58.99 -17.23
C GLN A 25 15.26 -58.67 -15.88
N THR A 26 15.28 -59.61 -14.93
CA THR A 26 14.71 -59.41 -13.59
C THR A 26 15.53 -58.39 -12.79
N ALA A 27 16.86 -58.46 -12.85
CA ALA A 27 17.76 -57.50 -12.18
C ALA A 27 17.77 -56.09 -12.81
N LEU A 28 17.41 -55.97 -14.10
CA LEU A 28 17.30 -54.70 -14.82
C LEU A 28 15.92 -54.04 -14.65
N PHE A 29 14.84 -54.82 -14.47
CA PHE A 29 13.48 -54.29 -14.40
C PHE A 29 13.05 -53.82 -13.00
N GLU A 30 13.64 -54.35 -11.92
CA GLU A 30 13.41 -53.80 -10.58
C GLU A 30 14.30 -52.56 -10.32
N ARG A 31 13.87 -51.43 -10.89
CA ARG A 31 14.29 -50.04 -10.57
C ARG A 31 15.81 -49.82 -10.40
N ASN A 32 16.51 -49.61 -11.53
CA ASN A 32 17.74 -48.81 -11.68
C ASN A 32 18.83 -48.91 -10.58
N SER A 33 18.98 -50.02 -9.87
CA SER A 33 20.10 -50.25 -8.95
C SER A 33 20.29 -51.75 -8.71
N ILE A 34 21.47 -52.28 -9.07
CA ILE A 34 21.78 -53.71 -8.91
C ILE A 34 22.19 -53.99 -7.47
N VAL A 35 21.56 -55.00 -6.86
CA VAL A 35 21.71 -55.39 -5.45
C VAL A 35 22.76 -56.49 -5.30
N GLU A 36 23.69 -56.34 -4.33
CA GLU A 36 24.62 -57.41 -3.92
C GLU A 36 23.84 -58.50 -3.14
N LEU A 37 23.93 -59.76 -3.60
CA LEU A 37 23.26 -60.91 -2.98
C LEU A 37 24.21 -61.67 -2.04
N ARG A 38 23.74 -62.04 -0.83
CA ARG A 38 24.48 -62.94 0.07
C ARG A 38 23.70 -64.25 0.27
N VAL A 39 24.41 -65.37 0.28
CA VAL A 39 23.86 -66.73 0.42
C VAL A 39 24.23 -67.28 1.80
N ILE A 40 23.23 -67.63 2.61
CA ILE A 40 23.43 -68.31 3.91
C ILE A 40 22.28 -69.32 4.09
N ASN A 41 22.62 -70.58 4.37
CA ASN A 41 21.72 -71.68 4.75
C ASN A 41 20.38 -71.68 4.00
N ASP A 42 20.44 -72.02 2.71
CA ASP A 42 19.31 -72.24 1.79
C ASP A 42 18.39 -71.04 1.51
N ALA A 43 18.82 -69.82 1.87
CA ALA A 43 18.16 -68.59 1.47
C ALA A 43 19.12 -67.61 0.77
N ILE A 44 18.64 -66.98 -0.30
CA ILE A 44 19.24 -65.81 -0.92
C ILE A 44 18.60 -64.58 -0.29
N ILE A 45 19.39 -63.77 0.41
CA ILE A 45 18.89 -62.60 1.13
C ILE A 45 19.60 -61.34 0.61
N PRO A 46 18.86 -60.28 0.23
CA PRO A 46 19.44 -59.04 -0.25
C PRO A 46 20.17 -58.30 0.89
N LYS A 47 21.37 -57.79 0.60
CA LYS A 47 22.20 -57.05 1.56
C LYS A 47 21.87 -55.55 1.46
N SER A 48 21.33 -54.97 2.52
CA SER A 48 20.97 -53.55 2.56
C SER A 48 22.16 -52.66 2.92
N ARG A 49 22.82 -52.08 1.90
CA ARG A 49 23.48 -50.75 1.91
C ARG A 49 24.09 -50.43 0.53
N PRO A 50 24.07 -49.18 0.05
CA PRO A 50 24.39 -48.86 -1.35
C PRO A 50 25.88 -48.57 -1.54
N SER A 51 26.44 -48.92 -2.73
CA SER A 51 27.43 -48.13 -3.50
C SER A 51 27.95 -48.93 -4.72
N ILE A 52 27.98 -48.26 -5.89
CA ILE A 52 28.52 -48.67 -7.21
C ILE A 52 27.55 -49.48 -8.08
N VAL A 53 27.18 -48.90 -9.24
CA VAL A 53 26.10 -49.42 -10.10
C VAL A 53 26.51 -50.63 -10.96
N LEU A 54 27.78 -50.82 -11.34
CA LEU A 54 28.27 -52.11 -11.90
C LEU A 54 29.79 -52.12 -12.15
N ARG A 55 30.44 -53.28 -11.96
CA ARG A 55 31.74 -53.64 -12.57
C ARG A 55 31.57 -54.98 -13.29
N ILE A 56 31.78 -55.02 -14.60
CA ILE A 56 31.61 -56.22 -15.43
C ILE A 56 32.99 -56.83 -15.70
N ASN A 57 33.15 -58.14 -15.50
CA ASN A 57 34.38 -58.82 -15.88
C ASN A 57 34.52 -58.92 -17.42
N GLN A 58 35.73 -59.09 -17.93
CA GLN A 58 36.02 -59.00 -19.37
C GLN A 58 35.25 -60.04 -20.22
N GLU A 59 34.87 -61.18 -19.64
CA GLU A 59 34.18 -62.29 -20.32
C GLU A 59 32.66 -62.09 -20.44
N SER A 60 32.02 -61.44 -19.46
CA SER A 60 30.57 -61.13 -19.50
C SER A 60 30.25 -59.86 -20.30
N ARG A 61 31.30 -59.18 -20.75
CA ARG A 61 31.29 -57.91 -21.50
C ARG A 61 30.48 -58.01 -22.79
N TYR A 62 30.76 -59.02 -23.62
CA TYR A 62 30.19 -59.10 -24.98
C TYR A 62 28.68 -59.35 -24.99
N GLU A 63 28.17 -60.23 -24.12
CA GLU A 63 26.74 -60.55 -24.00
C GLU A 63 25.93 -59.38 -23.40
N ALA A 64 26.47 -58.70 -22.38
CA ALA A 64 25.83 -57.52 -21.80
C ALA A 64 25.75 -56.36 -22.82
N PHE A 65 26.84 -56.10 -23.57
CA PHE A 65 26.85 -55.08 -24.62
C PHE A 65 25.94 -55.45 -25.81
N ARG A 66 25.82 -56.73 -26.15
CA ARG A 66 24.90 -57.22 -27.22
C ARG A 66 23.43 -57.02 -26.83
N ALA A 67 23.06 -57.32 -25.59
CA ALA A 67 21.70 -57.11 -25.07
C ALA A 67 21.34 -55.61 -24.97
N LEU A 68 22.27 -54.77 -24.51
CA LEU A 68 22.09 -53.31 -24.44
C LEU A 68 21.98 -52.66 -25.83
N LYS A 69 22.76 -53.13 -26.81
CA LYS A 69 22.70 -52.64 -28.20
C LYS A 69 21.44 -53.09 -28.94
N ALA A 70 20.90 -54.26 -28.60
CA ALA A 70 19.59 -54.70 -29.12
C ALA A 70 18.43 -53.86 -28.56
N LEU A 71 18.59 -53.24 -27.39
CA LEU A 71 17.64 -52.30 -26.79
C LEU A 71 17.79 -50.86 -27.30
N SER A 72 18.96 -50.46 -27.83
CA SER A 72 19.19 -49.08 -28.27
C SER A 72 18.35 -48.66 -29.49
N ASP A 73 17.95 -49.60 -30.34
CA ASP A 73 17.09 -49.30 -31.49
C ASP A 73 15.64 -48.94 -31.09
N SER A 74 15.25 -49.21 -29.84
CA SER A 74 13.95 -48.85 -29.27
C SER A 74 13.97 -47.56 -28.42
N LEU A 75 15.14 -46.93 -28.27
CA LEU A 75 15.35 -45.74 -27.46
C LEU A 75 15.88 -44.60 -28.36
N SER A 76 15.01 -43.68 -28.77
CA SER A 76 15.42 -42.52 -29.59
C SER A 76 16.23 -41.52 -28.75
N PHE A 77 17.48 -41.26 -29.15
CA PHE A 77 18.36 -40.27 -28.52
C PHE A 77 18.27 -38.92 -29.25
N SER A 78 17.72 -37.89 -28.60
CA SER A 78 17.81 -36.52 -29.08
C SER A 78 19.23 -35.98 -28.88
N LYS A 79 19.76 -35.26 -29.88
CA LYS A 79 21.13 -34.72 -29.89
C LYS A 79 21.30 -33.37 -29.19
N ASP A 80 20.24 -32.81 -28.62
CA ASP A 80 20.28 -31.48 -28.00
C ASP A 80 20.33 -31.58 -26.47
N GLY A 81 21.37 -30.98 -25.89
CA GLY A 81 21.98 -31.33 -24.61
C GLY A 81 21.29 -30.87 -23.32
N GLU A 82 19.98 -31.08 -23.16
CA GLU A 82 19.27 -30.77 -21.90
C GLU A 82 18.25 -31.83 -21.43
N ALA A 83 18.42 -33.12 -21.76
CA ALA A 83 17.51 -34.18 -21.30
C ALA A 83 18.06 -34.99 -20.12
N GLN A 84 17.32 -34.98 -19.00
CA GLN A 84 17.49 -35.83 -17.82
C GLN A 84 17.27 -37.33 -18.13
N ASN A 85 17.75 -38.24 -17.27
CA ASN A 85 17.65 -39.71 -17.37
C ASN A 85 18.45 -40.38 -18.50
N GLN A 86 19.75 -40.09 -18.59
CA GLN A 86 20.66 -40.72 -19.57
C GLN A 86 21.73 -41.62 -18.93
N LEU A 87 22.20 -42.60 -19.71
CA LEU A 87 23.26 -43.56 -19.39
C LEU A 87 24.58 -43.09 -20.01
N TYR A 88 25.61 -42.89 -19.20
CA TYR A 88 26.93 -42.45 -19.65
C TYR A 88 27.96 -43.57 -19.54
N LEU A 89 28.80 -43.71 -20.58
CA LEU A 89 29.88 -44.69 -20.66
C LEU A 89 31.23 -43.97 -20.56
N LEU A 90 32.10 -44.43 -19.65
CA LEU A 90 33.51 -44.01 -19.57
C LEU A 90 34.41 -45.20 -19.96
N PRO A 91 34.83 -45.29 -21.24
CA PRO A 91 35.51 -46.48 -21.77
C PRO A 91 36.87 -46.77 -21.10
N GLU A 92 37.58 -45.75 -20.65
CA GLU A 92 38.90 -45.91 -20.03
C GLU A 92 38.86 -46.46 -18.60
N ARG A 93 37.68 -46.43 -17.96
CA ARG A 93 37.48 -46.83 -16.56
C ARG A 93 36.50 -47.98 -16.39
N ASP A 94 36.04 -48.59 -17.49
CA ASP A 94 35.07 -49.69 -17.47
C ASP A 94 33.84 -49.41 -16.59
N THR A 95 33.34 -48.16 -16.61
CA THR A 95 32.26 -47.70 -15.73
C THR A 95 31.07 -47.16 -16.53
N ILE A 96 29.86 -47.53 -16.11
CA ILE A 96 28.58 -47.02 -16.61
C ILE A 96 27.85 -46.34 -15.45
N TYR A 97 27.32 -45.13 -15.66
CA TYR A 97 26.55 -44.42 -14.64
C TYR A 97 25.32 -43.71 -15.21
N PHE A 98 24.29 -43.52 -14.37
CA PHE A 98 23.05 -42.80 -14.67
C PHE A 98 23.07 -41.40 -14.06
N SER A 99 22.44 -40.42 -14.73
CA SER A 99 22.56 -39.00 -14.32
C SER A 99 21.73 -38.56 -13.12
N ASN A 100 20.79 -39.37 -12.63
CA ASN A 100 19.86 -38.97 -11.56
C ASN A 100 19.89 -39.98 -10.41
N ASP A 101 20.74 -39.73 -9.42
CA ASP A 101 20.70 -40.48 -8.17
C ASP A 101 19.55 -39.99 -7.27
N TYR A 102 18.77 -40.97 -6.78
CA TYR A 102 17.73 -40.98 -5.74
C TYR A 102 16.27 -40.65 -6.11
N GLN A 103 15.47 -41.70 -6.34
CA GLN A 103 14.06 -41.79 -5.91
C GLN A 103 13.69 -43.27 -5.64
N PHE A 104 13.51 -43.64 -4.37
CA PHE A 104 12.92 -44.93 -3.98
C PHE A 104 11.40 -44.79 -3.91
N VAL A 105 10.66 -45.70 -4.55
CA VAL A 105 9.22 -45.88 -4.26
C VAL A 105 9.04 -47.33 -3.88
N SER A 106 8.63 -47.58 -2.65
CA SER A 106 7.95 -48.83 -2.31
C SER A 106 6.45 -48.62 -2.56
N PRO A 107 5.65 -49.68 -2.82
CA PRO A 107 4.22 -49.54 -3.12
C PRO A 107 3.42 -48.75 -2.06
N SER A 108 3.94 -48.63 -0.84
CA SER A 108 3.29 -47.97 0.29
C SER A 108 3.79 -46.56 0.58
N THR A 109 4.92 -46.11 0.00
CA THR A 109 5.51 -44.79 0.32
C THR A 109 6.18 -44.14 -0.89
N VAL A 110 5.72 -42.93 -1.25
CA VAL A 110 6.23 -42.10 -2.34
C VAL A 110 7.00 -40.90 -1.75
N GLN A 111 8.28 -40.76 -2.11
CA GLN A 111 9.14 -39.68 -1.65
C GLN A 111 9.53 -38.80 -2.84
N CYS A 112 9.08 -37.54 -2.87
CA CYS A 112 9.43 -36.60 -3.93
C CYS A 112 9.28 -35.14 -3.50
N LYS A 113 9.98 -34.22 -4.19
CA LYS A 113 9.65 -32.78 -4.13
C LYS A 113 8.26 -32.57 -4.71
N MET A 114 7.50 -31.61 -4.16
CA MET A 114 6.12 -31.39 -4.60
C MET A 114 6.00 -31.08 -6.11
N ALA A 115 6.97 -30.37 -6.70
CA ALA A 115 7.04 -30.11 -8.15
C ALA A 115 7.30 -31.36 -9.02
N GLY A 116 7.85 -32.43 -8.46
CA GLY A 116 8.08 -33.70 -9.16
C GLY A 116 7.04 -34.79 -8.84
N MET A 117 6.20 -34.56 -7.81
CA MET A 117 5.34 -35.59 -7.24
C MET A 117 4.25 -36.06 -8.20
N ALA A 118 3.69 -35.17 -9.02
CA ALA A 118 2.71 -35.57 -10.03
C ALA A 118 3.33 -36.51 -11.07
N GLY A 119 4.55 -36.20 -11.54
CA GLY A 119 5.31 -37.09 -12.42
C GLY A 119 5.59 -38.45 -11.78
N THR A 120 6.03 -38.46 -10.52
CA THR A 120 6.31 -39.71 -9.78
C THR A 120 5.05 -40.56 -9.57
N LEU A 121 3.90 -39.95 -9.24
CA LEU A 121 2.64 -40.66 -9.08
C LEU A 121 2.08 -41.17 -10.42
N SER A 122 2.23 -40.39 -11.49
CA SER A 122 1.89 -40.82 -12.85
C SER A 122 2.71 -42.04 -13.27
N LEU A 123 4.03 -42.00 -13.03
CA LEU A 123 4.92 -43.11 -13.31
C LEU A 123 4.59 -44.34 -12.45
N LEU A 124 4.28 -44.13 -11.16
CA LEU A 124 3.84 -45.20 -10.27
C LEU A 124 2.54 -45.85 -10.77
N ALA A 125 1.55 -45.04 -11.13
CA ALA A 125 0.30 -45.53 -11.69
C ALA A 125 0.51 -46.29 -13.01
N ALA A 126 1.42 -45.83 -13.87
CA ALA A 126 1.76 -46.49 -15.14
C ALA A 126 2.55 -47.80 -14.93
N SER A 127 3.34 -47.88 -13.86
CA SER A 127 4.16 -49.06 -13.51
C SER A 127 3.40 -50.22 -12.86
N LEU A 128 2.14 -49.99 -12.46
CA LEU A 128 1.32 -50.96 -11.74
C LEU A 128 0.14 -51.42 -12.61
N SER A 129 -0.13 -52.72 -12.58
CA SER A 129 -1.34 -53.27 -13.19
C SER A 129 -2.59 -52.74 -12.47
N GLU A 130 -3.72 -52.76 -13.15
CA GLU A 130 -5.00 -52.29 -12.59
C GLU A 130 -5.38 -53.03 -11.30
N ILE A 131 -5.08 -54.33 -11.24
CA ILE A 131 -5.29 -55.18 -10.05
C ILE A 131 -4.39 -54.74 -8.89
N GLU A 132 -3.13 -54.36 -9.17
CA GLU A 132 -2.20 -53.88 -8.14
C GLU A 132 -2.58 -52.50 -7.62
N ARG A 133 -3.00 -51.59 -8.51
CA ARG A 133 -3.53 -50.27 -8.11
C ARG A 133 -4.78 -50.40 -7.23
N ALA A 134 -5.65 -51.37 -7.53
CA ALA A 134 -6.84 -51.66 -6.72
C ALA A 134 -6.52 -52.34 -5.37
N LYS A 135 -5.32 -52.91 -5.20
CA LYS A 135 -4.86 -53.49 -3.92
C LYS A 135 -4.22 -52.47 -2.99
N ILE A 136 -3.78 -51.32 -3.50
CA ILE A 136 -3.17 -50.27 -2.69
C ILE A 136 -4.27 -49.56 -1.90
N GLN A 137 -4.41 -49.93 -0.63
CA GLN A 137 -5.39 -49.35 0.29
C GLN A 137 -4.80 -48.18 1.10
N THR A 138 -3.49 -48.09 1.23
CA THR A 138 -2.85 -46.97 1.93
C THR A 138 -1.66 -46.47 1.12
N LEU A 139 -1.58 -45.16 0.92
CA LEU A 139 -0.47 -44.51 0.24
C LEU A 139 0.10 -43.43 1.14
N ALA A 140 1.39 -43.53 1.46
CA ALA A 140 2.10 -42.47 2.17
C ALA A 140 2.88 -41.59 1.19
N ILE A 141 2.80 -40.27 1.35
CA ILE A 141 3.49 -39.26 0.55
C ILE A 141 4.37 -38.46 1.50
N ASP A 142 5.69 -38.52 1.32
CA ASP A 142 6.68 -37.71 2.07
C ASP A 142 7.08 -36.50 1.21
N ILE A 143 6.72 -35.31 1.66
CA ILE A 143 6.97 -34.03 0.97
C ILE A 143 8.12 -33.31 1.66
N TYR A 144 9.20 -33.12 0.90
CA TYR A 144 10.45 -32.55 1.40
C TYR A 144 10.62 -31.05 1.13
N GLU A 145 9.88 -30.50 0.17
CA GLU A 145 9.95 -29.08 -0.20
C GLU A 145 8.61 -28.64 -0.79
N TRP A 146 8.05 -27.55 -0.26
CA TRP A 146 6.77 -27.01 -0.72
C TRP A 146 6.98 -26.10 -1.93
N SER A 147 6.16 -26.29 -2.95
CA SER A 147 6.11 -25.42 -4.14
C SER A 147 4.66 -25.04 -4.41
N GLU A 148 4.42 -24.15 -5.36
CA GLU A 148 3.15 -23.45 -5.60
C GLU A 148 1.90 -24.33 -5.66
N VAL A 149 0.73 -23.72 -5.37
CA VAL A 149 -0.58 -24.39 -5.23
C VAL A 149 -1.01 -25.19 -6.47
N ASP A 150 -0.53 -24.82 -7.66
CA ASP A 150 -0.88 -25.49 -8.91
C ASP A 150 -0.38 -26.95 -8.95
N HIS A 151 0.73 -27.28 -8.29
CA HIS A 151 1.24 -28.65 -8.20
C HIS A 151 0.33 -29.58 -7.40
N ILE A 152 -0.51 -29.06 -6.49
CA ILE A 152 -1.47 -29.89 -5.71
C ILE A 152 -2.55 -30.46 -6.64
N ARG A 153 -3.03 -29.66 -7.59
CA ARG A 153 -4.07 -30.08 -8.53
C ARG A 153 -3.60 -31.24 -9.40
N GLU A 154 -2.36 -31.17 -9.86
CA GLU A 154 -1.73 -32.21 -10.68
C GLU A 154 -1.52 -33.49 -9.88
N ILE A 155 -1.01 -33.41 -8.65
CA ILE A 155 -0.87 -34.56 -7.74
C ILE A 155 -2.22 -35.29 -7.54
N LEU A 156 -3.30 -34.53 -7.30
CA LEU A 156 -4.62 -35.11 -7.09
C LEU A 156 -5.17 -35.83 -8.32
N GLN A 157 -4.88 -35.33 -9.52
CA GLN A 157 -5.27 -36.00 -10.77
C GLN A 157 -4.57 -37.35 -10.94
N GLN A 158 -3.32 -37.46 -10.49
CA GLN A 158 -2.53 -38.69 -10.61
C GLN A 158 -2.86 -39.76 -9.56
N LEU A 159 -3.68 -39.42 -8.54
CA LEU A 159 -4.19 -40.38 -7.55
C LEU A 159 -5.48 -41.08 -7.99
N ILE A 160 -6.15 -40.59 -9.03
CA ILE A 160 -7.40 -41.14 -9.55
C ILE A 160 -7.29 -42.63 -9.95
N PRO A 161 -6.20 -43.10 -10.58
CA PRO A 161 -6.06 -44.51 -10.98
C PRO A 161 -5.92 -45.52 -9.83
N PHE A 162 -5.73 -45.06 -8.59
CA PHE A 162 -5.61 -45.90 -7.39
C PHE A 162 -6.99 -46.13 -6.76
N GLU A 163 -7.86 -46.84 -7.48
CA GLU A 163 -9.28 -47.02 -7.10
C GLU A 163 -9.48 -47.70 -5.74
N GLY A 164 -8.50 -48.52 -5.31
CA GLY A 164 -8.51 -49.24 -4.04
C GLY A 164 -8.06 -48.42 -2.83
N LEU A 165 -7.59 -47.18 -3.04
CA LEU A 165 -7.04 -46.34 -1.99
C LEU A 165 -8.10 -46.08 -0.91
N LYS A 166 -7.75 -46.30 0.36
CA LYS A 166 -8.60 -46.11 1.55
C LYS A 166 -8.02 -45.10 2.51
N THR A 167 -6.70 -44.93 2.53
CA THR A 167 -6.00 -44.01 3.43
C THR A 167 -4.87 -43.31 2.68
N LEU A 168 -4.84 -41.98 2.71
CA LEU A 168 -3.69 -41.19 2.25
C LEU A 168 -2.98 -40.61 3.47
N VAL A 169 -1.69 -40.94 3.64
CA VAL A 169 -0.85 -40.43 4.72
C VAL A 169 0.09 -39.39 4.12
N VAL A 170 0.00 -38.13 4.53
CA VAL A 170 0.95 -37.10 4.05
C VAL A 170 1.91 -36.75 5.18
N VAL A 171 3.19 -37.03 4.97
CA VAL A 171 4.28 -36.65 5.86
C VAL A 171 4.87 -35.34 5.35
N MET A 172 4.78 -34.30 6.18
CA MET A 172 5.33 -32.99 5.87
C MET A 172 6.59 -32.78 6.70
N ARG A 173 7.70 -32.39 6.06
CA ARG A 173 8.91 -31.96 6.75
C ARG A 173 8.99 -30.44 6.76
N ASP A 174 9.26 -29.87 7.93
CA ASP A 174 9.49 -28.43 8.07
C ASP A 174 10.82 -28.08 7.38
N PRO A 175 10.83 -27.20 6.36
CA PRO A 175 12.06 -26.83 5.65
C PRO A 175 13.04 -26.04 6.53
N VAL A 176 12.65 -25.55 7.72
CA VAL A 176 13.49 -24.67 8.54
C VAL A 176 14.43 -25.43 9.51
N GLU A 177 14.18 -26.71 9.81
CA GLU A 177 14.94 -27.43 10.86
C GLU A 177 16.09 -28.33 10.37
N GLU A 178 16.33 -28.49 9.07
CA GLU A 178 17.45 -29.31 8.58
C GLU A 178 18.85 -28.79 8.98
N LYS A 179 18.96 -27.59 9.56
CA LYS A 179 20.21 -27.09 10.13
C LYS A 179 20.44 -27.40 11.62
N LYS A 180 19.50 -28.06 12.32
CA LYS A 180 19.75 -28.54 13.69
C LYS A 180 19.54 -30.03 13.77
N SER A 181 20.65 -30.73 13.93
CA SER A 181 20.73 -32.15 14.23
C SER A 181 19.77 -32.57 15.35
N GLY A 182 18.89 -33.53 15.04
CA GLY A 182 18.25 -34.41 16.03
C GLY A 182 16.82 -34.05 16.40
N GLY A 183 15.86 -34.66 15.71
CA GLY A 183 14.46 -34.79 16.16
C GLY A 183 13.51 -33.73 15.58
N GLY A 184 13.12 -33.87 14.32
CA GLY A 184 12.02 -33.09 13.75
C GLY A 184 10.67 -33.74 14.07
N ASP A 185 9.74 -32.96 14.61
CA ASP A 185 8.35 -33.37 14.82
C ASP A 185 7.69 -33.69 13.47
N ARG A 186 7.36 -34.97 13.26
CA ARG A 186 6.63 -35.42 12.08
C ARG A 186 5.14 -35.23 12.34
N ILE A 187 4.48 -34.36 11.58
CA ILE A 187 3.03 -34.27 11.61
C ILE A 187 2.48 -35.36 10.67
N PHE A 188 1.84 -36.36 11.25
CA PHE A 188 1.10 -37.38 10.52
C PHE A 188 -0.34 -36.93 10.35
N VAL A 189 -0.79 -36.83 9.10
CA VAL A 189 -2.20 -36.61 8.78
C VAL A 189 -2.73 -37.84 8.08
N ASP A 190 -3.54 -38.62 8.78
CA ASP A 190 -4.23 -39.79 8.24
C ASP A 190 -5.58 -39.38 7.67
N TRP A 191 -5.78 -39.62 6.37
CA TRP A 191 -7.03 -39.25 5.69
C TRP A 191 -7.77 -40.47 5.12
N PRO A 192 -9.00 -40.79 5.59
CA PRO A 192 -9.81 -41.87 5.02
C PRO A 192 -10.41 -41.48 3.65
N TRP A 193 -9.96 -42.14 2.59
CA TRP A 193 -10.42 -42.00 1.21
C TRP A 193 -11.91 -42.34 1.01
N SER A 194 -12.49 -43.14 1.91
CA SER A 194 -13.91 -43.50 1.91
C SER A 194 -14.86 -42.32 2.14
N GLN A 195 -14.36 -41.14 2.55
CA GLN A 195 -15.16 -39.93 2.79
C GLN A 195 -15.42 -39.06 1.54
N ARG A 196 -15.28 -39.61 0.32
CA ARG A 196 -15.56 -38.86 -0.93
C ARG A 196 -17.06 -38.51 -1.06
N LYS A 197 -17.38 -37.22 -1.02
CA LYS A 197 -18.54 -36.61 -1.69
C LYS A 197 -18.01 -35.49 -2.60
N PRO A 198 -18.73 -35.05 -3.65
CA PRO A 198 -18.17 -34.55 -4.90
C PRO A 198 -17.06 -33.50 -4.72
N ALA A 199 -16.11 -33.47 -5.66
CA ALA A 199 -14.85 -32.71 -5.67
C ALA A 199 -14.90 -31.24 -5.16
N TYR A 200 -16.08 -30.64 -5.10
CA TYR A 200 -16.35 -29.32 -4.50
C TYR A 200 -16.08 -29.25 -2.98
N ASP A 201 -16.25 -30.34 -2.23
CA ASP A 201 -16.08 -30.32 -0.76
C ASP A 201 -14.66 -30.67 -0.29
N LEU A 202 -13.85 -31.37 -1.10
CA LEU A 202 -12.44 -31.61 -0.77
C LEU A 202 -11.61 -30.32 -0.90
N GLN A 203 -11.90 -29.51 -1.92
CA GLN A 203 -11.33 -28.17 -2.07
C GLN A 203 -11.75 -27.28 -0.88
N THR A 204 -13.02 -27.34 -0.46
CA THR A 204 -13.55 -26.58 0.68
C THR A 204 -13.01 -27.05 2.04
N LYS A 205 -12.75 -28.35 2.20
CA LYS A 205 -12.18 -28.94 3.44
C LYS A 205 -10.67 -28.76 3.53
N LEU A 206 -9.92 -28.90 2.44
CA LEU A 206 -8.50 -28.51 2.36
C LEU A 206 -8.34 -27.00 2.53
N TRP A 207 -9.32 -26.20 2.06
CA TRP A 207 -9.37 -24.76 2.30
C TRP A 207 -9.76 -24.40 3.75
N LYS A 208 -10.61 -25.20 4.42
CA LYS A 208 -10.88 -25.06 5.86
C LYS A 208 -9.69 -25.49 6.72
N MET A 209 -8.96 -26.51 6.29
CA MET A 209 -7.76 -27.02 6.95
C MET A 209 -6.57 -26.06 6.74
N SER A 210 -6.38 -25.53 5.53
CA SER A 210 -5.47 -24.41 5.31
C SER A 210 -5.88 -23.24 6.20
N ARG A 211 -7.17 -22.89 6.30
CA ARG A 211 -7.65 -21.81 7.17
C ARG A 211 -7.46 -22.07 8.67
N SER A 212 -7.49 -23.31 9.15
CA SER A 212 -7.17 -23.65 10.55
C SER A 212 -5.67 -23.62 10.82
N THR A 213 -4.86 -24.16 9.91
CA THR A 213 -3.39 -24.13 10.00
C THR A 213 -2.87 -22.69 9.84
N LEU A 214 -3.50 -21.88 8.98
CA LEU A 214 -3.30 -20.42 8.82
C LEU A 214 -3.83 -19.60 10.01
N ARG A 215 -4.74 -20.16 10.82
CA ARG A 215 -5.24 -19.55 12.07
C ARG A 215 -4.23 -19.71 13.21
N TYR A 216 -3.56 -20.87 13.27
CA TYR A 216 -2.53 -21.17 14.26
C TYR A 216 -1.11 -20.77 13.81
N ASN A 217 -0.89 -20.50 12.52
CA ASN A 217 0.34 -19.95 11.96
C ASN A 217 0.05 -18.66 11.14
N PRO A 218 -0.04 -17.48 11.78
CA PRO A 218 -0.47 -16.22 11.16
C PRO A 218 0.41 -15.72 10.00
N GLN A 219 1.64 -16.25 9.91
CA GLN A 219 2.68 -15.89 8.96
C GLN A 219 2.43 -16.47 7.56
N TRP A 220 1.49 -17.41 7.43
CA TRP A 220 1.22 -18.15 6.20
C TRP A 220 0.03 -17.58 5.42
N LYS A 221 -0.64 -16.53 5.93
CA LYS A 221 -1.67 -15.80 5.20
C LYS A 221 -1.03 -15.00 4.07
N GLU A 222 -0.97 -15.57 2.87
CA GLU A 222 -0.85 -14.77 1.66
C GLU A 222 -2.25 -14.49 1.07
N PRO A 223 -2.66 -13.23 0.93
CA PRO A 223 -3.88 -12.89 0.22
C PRO A 223 -3.66 -13.13 -1.28
N VAL A 224 -4.21 -14.23 -1.78
CA VAL A 224 -4.11 -14.74 -3.18
C VAL A 224 -4.43 -13.68 -4.27
N VAL A 225 -5.13 -12.59 -3.93
CA VAL A 225 -5.40 -11.48 -4.86
C VAL A 225 -4.18 -10.55 -5.03
N GLN A 226 -3.36 -10.37 -3.99
CA GLN A 226 -2.18 -9.48 -4.04
C GLN A 226 -1.04 -10.06 -4.88
N LEU A 227 -0.84 -11.39 -4.89
CA LEU A 227 0.25 -12.02 -5.64
C LEU A 227 0.13 -11.83 -7.16
N ARG A 228 -1.09 -11.93 -7.71
CA ARG A 228 -1.29 -11.77 -9.18
C ARG A 228 -1.02 -10.34 -9.64
N LEU A 229 -1.45 -9.33 -8.87
CA LEU A 229 -1.20 -7.93 -9.19
C LEU A 229 0.27 -7.56 -8.96
N ALA A 230 0.87 -8.00 -7.86
CA ALA A 230 2.29 -7.78 -7.56
C ALA A 230 3.18 -8.36 -8.66
N HIS A 231 2.93 -9.59 -9.08
CA HIS A 231 3.68 -10.25 -10.14
C HIS A 231 3.44 -9.63 -11.52
N PHE A 232 2.21 -9.19 -11.81
CA PHE A 232 1.91 -8.47 -13.05
C PHE A 232 2.68 -7.14 -13.16
N LEU A 233 2.78 -6.41 -12.05
CA LEU A 233 3.44 -5.12 -11.97
C LEU A 233 4.96 -5.24 -11.81
N ASP A 234 5.49 -6.34 -11.26
CA ASP A 234 6.93 -6.57 -11.10
C ASP A 234 7.55 -7.29 -12.29
N ARG A 235 7.32 -6.77 -13.50
CA ARG A 235 7.89 -7.29 -14.73
C ARG A 235 9.23 -6.60 -15.03
N PRO A 236 10.26 -7.34 -15.47
CA PRO A 236 11.48 -6.73 -15.98
C PRO A 236 11.14 -5.72 -17.09
N LEU A 237 11.73 -4.51 -17.01
CA LEU A 237 11.53 -3.42 -17.98
C LEU A 237 10.12 -2.78 -17.99
N PHE A 238 9.29 -2.99 -16.98
CA PHE A 238 8.05 -2.23 -16.84
C PHE A 238 8.35 -0.71 -16.80
N PRO A 239 7.68 0.12 -17.62
CA PRO A 239 8.10 1.51 -17.85
C PRO A 239 7.65 2.48 -16.75
N TRP A 240 7.94 2.17 -15.48
CA TRP A 240 7.51 2.94 -14.31
C TRP A 240 7.82 4.43 -14.39
N LYS A 241 9.06 4.76 -14.76
CA LYS A 241 9.52 6.16 -14.87
C LYS A 241 8.70 6.93 -15.90
N LYS A 242 8.42 6.34 -17.07
CA LYS A 242 7.58 6.96 -18.12
C LYS A 242 6.13 7.10 -17.68
N LEU A 243 5.61 6.10 -16.98
CA LEU A 243 4.23 6.06 -16.53
C LEU A 243 3.96 7.11 -15.44
N ILE A 244 4.82 7.20 -14.42
CA ILE A 244 4.71 8.22 -13.35
C ILE A 244 4.88 9.64 -13.91
N VAL A 245 5.87 9.87 -14.78
CA VAL A 245 6.04 11.17 -15.44
C VAL A 245 4.84 11.49 -16.33
N GLY A 246 4.33 10.50 -17.06
CA GLY A 246 3.14 10.65 -17.91
C GLY A 246 1.89 11.02 -17.10
N PHE A 247 1.68 10.39 -15.95
CA PHE A 247 0.58 10.72 -15.04
C PHE A 247 0.72 12.13 -14.45
N SER A 248 1.91 12.48 -13.96
CA SER A 248 2.19 13.83 -13.46
C SER A 248 1.94 14.89 -14.54
N LEU A 249 2.38 14.66 -15.78
CA LEU A 249 2.15 15.59 -16.89
C LEU A 249 0.66 15.67 -17.27
N ALA A 250 -0.03 14.54 -17.33
CA ALA A 250 -1.47 14.50 -17.63
C ALA A 250 -2.28 15.25 -16.57
N GLN A 251 -1.96 15.06 -15.29
CA GLN A 251 -2.58 15.79 -14.19
C GLN A 251 -2.29 17.30 -14.29
N TYR A 252 -1.03 17.69 -14.53
CA TYR A 252 -0.66 19.09 -14.72
C TYR A 252 -1.45 19.74 -15.88
N LEU A 253 -1.55 19.06 -17.02
CA LEU A 253 -2.30 19.55 -18.18
C LEU A 253 -3.80 19.65 -17.88
N PHE A 254 -4.37 18.67 -17.18
CA PHE A 254 -5.76 18.68 -16.76
C PHE A 254 -6.06 19.86 -15.81
N GLU A 255 -5.25 20.06 -14.76
CA GLU A 255 -5.44 21.17 -13.81
C GLU A 255 -5.20 22.54 -14.46
N SER A 256 -4.24 22.62 -15.39
CA SER A 256 -4.01 23.81 -16.20
C SER A 256 -5.22 24.12 -17.10
N TYR A 257 -5.81 23.10 -17.73
CA TYR A 257 -7.04 23.26 -18.52
C TYR A 257 -8.20 23.79 -17.68
N LEU A 258 -8.43 23.23 -16.48
CA LEU A 258 -9.46 23.73 -15.57
C LEU A 258 -9.21 25.18 -15.16
N SER A 259 -7.97 25.50 -14.80
CA SER A 259 -7.56 26.86 -14.43
C SER A 259 -7.76 27.84 -15.59
N LEU A 260 -7.51 27.42 -16.84
CA LEU A 260 -7.75 28.25 -18.02
C LEU A 260 -9.23 28.55 -18.22
N ARG A 261 -10.11 27.56 -18.01
CA ARG A 261 -11.56 27.77 -18.06
C ARG A 261 -12.00 28.79 -17.00
N GLN A 262 -11.54 28.61 -15.77
CA GLN A 262 -11.81 29.56 -14.69
C GLN A 262 -11.29 30.96 -15.03
N TYR A 263 -10.10 31.07 -15.62
CA TYR A 263 -9.54 32.35 -16.03
C TYR A 263 -10.42 33.09 -17.06
N GLN A 264 -11.14 32.37 -17.94
CA GLN A 264 -12.10 33.02 -18.84
C GLN A 264 -13.31 33.57 -18.09
N VAL A 265 -13.83 32.84 -17.10
CA VAL A 265 -14.91 33.35 -16.23
C VAL A 265 -14.45 34.60 -15.48
N LEU A 266 -13.20 34.64 -15.04
CA LEU A 266 -12.62 35.79 -14.35
C LEU A 266 -12.40 37.04 -15.23
N LYS A 267 -12.66 36.95 -16.55
CA LYS A 267 -12.66 38.11 -17.46
C LYS A 267 -14.03 38.77 -17.58
N ASN A 268 -15.09 38.17 -17.02
CA ASN A 268 -16.41 38.77 -17.02
C ASN A 268 -16.37 40.12 -16.29
N THR A 269 -17.08 41.11 -16.85
CA THR A 269 -17.07 42.50 -16.38
C THR A 269 -18.25 42.84 -15.48
N ARG A 270 -19.17 41.90 -15.27
CA ARG A 270 -20.38 42.12 -14.47
C ARG A 270 -20.57 41.01 -13.43
N PRO A 271 -21.06 41.35 -12.23
CA PRO A 271 -21.40 40.36 -11.22
C PRO A 271 -22.53 39.43 -11.69
N PRO A 272 -22.58 38.19 -11.17
CA PRO A 272 -23.74 37.32 -11.36
C PRO A 272 -25.03 38.01 -10.91
N LYS A 273 -26.15 37.71 -11.57
CA LYS A 273 -27.45 38.32 -11.28
C LYS A 273 -27.88 38.20 -9.81
N VAL A 274 -27.48 37.11 -9.14
CA VAL A 274 -27.80 36.88 -7.72
C VAL A 274 -27.06 37.85 -6.80
N LEU A 275 -25.91 38.37 -7.22
CA LEU A 275 -25.02 39.25 -6.44
C LEU A 275 -25.04 40.70 -6.91
N SER A 276 -25.78 41.03 -7.98
CA SER A 276 -25.73 42.36 -8.60
C SER A 276 -26.19 43.49 -7.70
N ASN A 277 -27.04 43.18 -6.71
CA ASN A 277 -27.57 44.16 -5.75
C ASN A 277 -26.77 44.18 -4.44
N GLU A 278 -25.86 43.23 -4.25
CA GLU A 278 -25.15 43.01 -2.98
C GLU A 278 -23.67 43.41 -3.07
N VAL A 279 -23.10 43.39 -4.29
CA VAL A 279 -21.69 43.65 -4.53
C VAL A 279 -21.56 44.85 -5.46
N SER A 280 -20.88 45.90 -5.01
CA SER A 280 -20.58 47.07 -5.84
C SER A 280 -19.65 46.69 -7.01
N GLN A 281 -19.75 47.43 -8.11
CA GLN A 281 -18.93 47.18 -9.30
C GLN A 281 -17.42 47.30 -8.97
N GLU A 282 -17.04 48.22 -8.09
CA GLU A 282 -15.65 48.39 -7.67
C GLU A 282 -15.12 47.15 -6.93
N VAL A 283 -15.89 46.62 -5.97
CA VAL A 283 -15.53 45.41 -5.22
C VAL A 283 -15.44 44.21 -6.16
N PHE A 284 -16.38 44.09 -7.10
CA PHE A 284 -16.36 43.04 -8.11
C PHE A 284 -15.10 43.12 -8.97
N ASP A 285 -14.75 44.30 -9.49
CA ASP A 285 -13.56 44.50 -10.33
C ASP A 285 -12.26 44.21 -9.56
N LYS A 286 -12.18 44.61 -8.27
CA LYS A 286 -11.07 44.26 -7.37
C LYS A 286 -10.96 42.75 -7.17
N SER A 287 -12.08 42.06 -6.88
CA SER A 287 -12.11 40.59 -6.72
C SER A 287 -11.68 39.87 -8.00
N GLN A 288 -12.15 40.33 -9.16
CA GLN A 288 -11.76 39.77 -10.45
C GLN A 288 -10.26 39.98 -10.74
N ALA A 289 -9.72 41.17 -10.45
CA ALA A 289 -8.30 41.45 -10.59
C ALA A 289 -7.45 40.55 -9.68
N TYR A 290 -7.89 40.33 -8.44
CA TYR A 290 -7.25 39.42 -7.50
C TYR A 290 -7.28 37.98 -7.97
N GLY A 291 -8.46 37.48 -8.37
CA GLY A 291 -8.63 36.14 -8.92
C GLY A 291 -7.74 35.89 -10.14
N ARG A 292 -7.64 36.86 -11.07
CA ARG A 292 -6.75 36.77 -12.24
C ARG A 292 -5.28 36.76 -11.85
N ALA A 293 -4.87 37.58 -10.88
CA ALA A 293 -3.49 37.59 -10.41
C ALA A 293 -3.11 36.25 -9.74
N LYS A 294 -4.01 35.68 -8.93
CA LYS A 294 -3.86 34.34 -8.34
C LYS A 294 -3.76 33.26 -9.41
N ALA A 295 -4.63 33.28 -10.41
CA ALA A 295 -4.58 32.33 -11.52
C ALA A 295 -3.28 32.43 -12.32
N GLN A 296 -2.83 33.65 -12.65
CA GLN A 296 -1.55 33.88 -13.34
C GLN A 296 -0.36 33.34 -12.54
N PHE A 297 -0.32 33.64 -11.25
CA PHE A 297 0.71 33.09 -10.35
C PHE A 297 0.65 31.56 -10.31
N SER A 298 -0.55 30.98 -10.20
CA SER A 298 -0.75 29.53 -10.20
C SER A 298 -0.22 28.86 -11.47
N PHE A 299 -0.44 29.45 -12.66
CA PHE A 299 0.11 28.88 -13.89
C PHE A 299 1.65 28.80 -13.86
N VAL A 300 2.30 29.87 -13.40
CA VAL A 300 3.77 29.94 -13.32
C VAL A 300 4.30 29.00 -12.24
N SER A 301 3.70 28.98 -11.05
CA SER A 301 4.15 28.14 -9.94
C SER A 301 3.91 26.64 -10.21
N SER A 302 2.78 26.29 -10.83
CA SER A 302 2.51 24.91 -11.27
C SER A 302 3.49 24.45 -12.35
N LEU A 303 3.83 25.31 -13.32
CA LEU A 303 4.85 24.99 -14.33
C LEU A 303 6.23 24.80 -13.69
N TYR A 304 6.62 25.70 -12.78
CA TYR A 304 7.86 25.58 -12.02
C TYR A 304 7.93 24.25 -11.25
N GLY A 305 6.87 23.89 -10.54
CA GLY A 305 6.77 22.61 -9.82
C GLY A 305 6.82 21.39 -10.76
N GLN A 306 6.18 21.47 -11.93
CA GLN A 306 6.23 20.39 -12.92
C GLN A 306 7.64 20.19 -13.51
N ILE A 307 8.36 21.28 -13.79
CA ILE A 307 9.76 21.24 -14.23
C ILE A 307 10.62 20.61 -13.14
N GLN A 308 10.44 21.02 -11.88
CA GLN A 308 11.17 20.45 -10.75
C GLN A 308 10.91 18.94 -10.60
N ASN A 309 9.64 18.51 -10.59
CA ASN A 309 9.29 17.10 -10.46
C ASN A 309 9.90 16.26 -11.60
N THR A 310 9.78 16.76 -12.83
CA THR A 310 10.33 16.11 -14.03
C THR A 310 11.85 16.01 -13.94
N ALA A 311 12.54 17.09 -13.55
CA ALA A 311 13.98 17.10 -13.33
C ALA A 311 14.40 16.13 -12.21
N PHE A 312 13.65 16.10 -11.12
CA PHE A 312 13.92 15.23 -9.97
C PHE A 312 13.92 13.75 -10.36
N ILE A 313 12.95 13.37 -11.20
CA ILE A 313 12.84 12.02 -11.75
C ILE A 313 13.91 11.75 -12.81
N TYR A 314 14.07 12.61 -13.83
CA TYR A 314 15.00 12.34 -14.94
C TYR A 314 16.46 12.34 -14.53
N TYR A 315 16.88 13.24 -13.65
CA TYR A 315 18.25 13.31 -13.16
C TYR A 315 18.55 12.35 -12.01
N ASP A 316 17.60 11.47 -11.66
CA ASP A 316 17.73 10.48 -10.59
C ASP A 316 18.24 11.14 -9.29
N ILE A 317 17.59 12.24 -8.90
CA ILE A 317 17.99 13.00 -7.70
C ILE A 317 17.74 12.17 -6.44
N LEU A 318 16.68 11.36 -6.42
CA LEU A 318 16.31 10.50 -5.29
C LEU A 318 17.43 9.53 -4.87
N PRO A 319 18.01 8.69 -5.75
CA PRO A 319 19.13 7.82 -5.38
C PRO A 319 20.42 8.60 -5.06
N LYS A 320 20.71 9.72 -5.74
CA LYS A 320 21.88 10.57 -5.42
C LYS A 320 21.77 11.12 -4.01
N LEU A 321 20.59 11.61 -3.62
CA LEU A 321 20.32 12.11 -2.28
C LEU A 321 20.41 10.99 -1.24
N TRP A 322 19.89 9.80 -1.56
CA TRP A 322 20.03 8.62 -0.70
C TRP A 322 21.50 8.26 -0.44
N THR A 323 22.33 8.21 -1.48
CA THR A 323 23.77 7.94 -1.33
C THR A 323 24.47 9.03 -0.51
N LEU A 324 24.14 10.31 -0.77
CA LEU A 324 24.71 11.45 -0.04
C LEU A 324 24.41 11.36 1.45
N THR A 325 23.15 11.17 1.83
CA THR A 325 22.74 11.11 3.24
C THR A 325 23.28 9.87 3.94
N GLY A 326 23.45 8.77 3.21
CA GLY A 326 24.12 7.56 3.72
C GLY A 326 25.59 7.82 4.04
N SER A 327 26.28 8.56 3.17
CA SER A 327 27.69 8.96 3.40
C SER A 327 27.84 9.87 4.62
N TRP A 328 26.90 10.80 4.83
CA TRP A 328 26.88 11.66 6.01
C TRP A 328 26.64 10.87 7.29
N LEU A 329 25.69 9.94 7.27
CA LEU A 329 25.41 9.07 8.41
C LEU A 329 26.64 8.25 8.80
N LEU A 330 27.31 7.63 7.83
CA LEU A 330 28.53 6.84 8.08
C LEU A 330 29.70 7.69 8.60
N ARG A 331 29.79 8.96 8.19
CA ARG A 331 30.89 9.86 8.58
C ARG A 331 30.68 10.52 9.93
N PHE A 332 29.45 10.92 10.26
CA PHE A 332 29.16 11.79 11.40
C PHE A 332 28.34 11.11 12.50
N ALA A 333 27.60 10.04 12.20
CA ALA A 333 26.78 9.37 13.21
C ALA A 333 27.56 8.22 13.88
N PRO A 334 27.39 8.03 15.20
CA PRO A 334 27.90 6.85 15.90
C PRO A 334 27.40 5.55 15.27
N THR A 335 28.20 4.48 15.34
CA THR A 335 27.92 3.17 14.73
C THR A 335 26.54 2.58 15.10
N ARG A 336 26.03 2.87 16.30
CA ARG A 336 24.68 2.47 16.75
C ARG A 336 23.53 3.04 15.90
N PHE A 337 23.79 4.08 15.11
CA PHE A 337 22.82 4.71 14.22
C PHE A 337 23.03 4.34 12.75
N SER A 338 23.79 3.29 12.42
CA SER A 338 24.09 2.90 11.02
C SER A 338 22.98 2.12 10.29
N GLY A 339 21.81 1.93 10.90
CA GLY A 339 20.71 1.16 10.30
C GLY A 339 19.85 1.93 9.30
N GLU A 340 19.05 1.19 8.51
CA GLU A 340 18.12 1.73 7.49
C GLU A 340 17.19 2.81 8.07
N ILE A 341 16.71 2.64 9.30
CA ILE A 341 15.81 3.60 9.96
C ILE A 341 16.49 4.97 10.11
N SER A 342 17.70 5.01 10.64
CA SER A 342 18.45 6.26 10.81
C SER A 342 18.77 6.91 9.47
N HIS A 343 19.17 6.12 8.47
CA HIS A 343 19.42 6.63 7.13
C HIS A 343 18.14 7.23 6.53
N SER A 344 17.02 6.53 6.65
CA SER A 344 15.71 7.03 6.19
C SER A 344 15.31 8.33 6.89
N ILE A 345 15.57 8.47 8.18
CA ILE A 345 15.31 9.72 8.93
C ILE A 345 16.17 10.86 8.39
N VAL A 346 17.49 10.67 8.29
CA VAL A 346 18.39 11.71 7.76
C VAL A 346 18.00 12.08 6.33
N PHE A 347 17.64 11.08 5.51
CA PHE A 347 17.15 11.26 4.16
C PHE A 347 15.89 12.13 4.11
N VAL A 348 14.84 11.78 4.88
CA VAL A 348 13.58 12.53 4.91
C VAL A 348 13.79 13.95 5.42
N LEU A 349 14.56 14.16 6.48
CA LEU A 349 14.84 15.51 7.00
C LEU A 349 15.61 16.36 5.98
N THR A 350 16.60 15.77 5.29
CA THR A 350 17.34 16.47 4.22
C THR A 350 16.41 16.80 3.05
N PHE A 351 15.54 15.85 2.67
CA PHE A 351 14.56 16.06 1.61
C PHE A 351 13.58 17.19 1.96
N ILE A 352 13.08 17.26 3.20
CA ILE A 352 12.22 18.36 3.68
C ILE A 352 12.93 19.71 3.54
N ILE A 353 14.22 19.82 3.91
CA ILE A 353 14.98 21.07 3.77
C ILE A 353 15.11 21.46 2.29
N ILE A 354 15.46 20.51 1.41
CA ILE A 354 15.61 20.78 -0.03
C ILE A 354 14.28 21.28 -0.61
N GLN A 355 13.18 20.59 -0.32
CA GLN A 355 11.85 20.99 -0.79
C GLN A 355 11.45 22.38 -0.25
N GLN A 356 11.77 22.68 1.01
CA GLN A 356 11.53 24.00 1.60
C GLN A 356 12.31 25.10 0.86
N VAL A 357 13.59 24.87 0.55
CA VAL A 357 14.43 25.84 -0.18
C VAL A 357 13.90 26.05 -1.60
N LEU A 358 13.51 24.96 -2.27
CA LEU A 358 12.94 25.01 -3.62
C LEU A 358 11.58 25.72 -3.66
N SER A 359 10.80 25.70 -2.58
CA SER A 359 9.51 26.40 -2.52
C SER A 359 9.62 27.88 -2.13
N LEU A 360 10.76 28.31 -1.57
CA LEU A 360 10.95 29.70 -1.09
C LEU A 360 10.62 30.77 -2.14
N PRO A 361 11.09 30.69 -3.40
CA PRO A 361 10.81 31.73 -4.38
C PRO A 361 9.31 31.94 -4.61
N THR A 362 8.56 30.83 -4.75
CA THR A 362 7.11 30.88 -4.92
C THR A 362 6.40 31.38 -3.66
N SER A 363 6.83 30.96 -2.47
CA SER A 363 6.23 31.41 -1.21
C SER A 363 6.47 32.91 -0.97
N ILE A 364 7.69 33.41 -1.21
CA ILE A 364 8.04 34.82 -1.05
C ILE A 364 7.21 35.68 -2.01
N TYR A 365 7.11 35.28 -3.28
CA TYR A 365 6.30 36.00 -4.26
C TYR A 365 4.82 36.01 -3.87
N SER A 366 4.27 34.85 -3.48
CA SER A 366 2.87 34.77 -3.06
C SER A 366 2.58 35.71 -1.88
N THR A 367 3.42 35.72 -0.85
CA THR A 367 3.18 36.51 0.37
C THR A 367 3.47 37.99 0.17
N PHE A 368 4.66 38.35 -0.31
CA PHE A 368 5.15 39.74 -0.30
C PHE A 368 4.91 40.51 -1.60
N VAL A 369 4.42 39.85 -2.65
CA VAL A 369 4.08 40.52 -3.93
C VAL A 369 2.61 40.36 -4.23
N LEU A 370 2.11 39.12 -4.31
CA LEU A 370 0.72 38.87 -4.68
C LEU A 370 -0.24 39.31 -3.57
N GLU A 371 -0.12 38.78 -2.35
CA GLU A 371 -1.04 39.12 -1.25
C GLU A 371 -0.84 40.58 -0.76
N GLU A 372 0.39 41.09 -0.78
CA GLU A 372 0.68 42.49 -0.45
C GLU A 372 0.01 43.47 -1.43
N LYS A 373 0.00 43.18 -2.74
CA LYS A 373 -0.62 44.02 -3.76
C LYS A 373 -2.12 44.26 -3.52
N PHE A 374 -2.80 43.32 -2.87
CA PHE A 374 -4.22 43.42 -2.54
C PHE A 374 -4.46 43.73 -1.05
N GLY A 375 -3.42 44.07 -0.29
CA GLY A 375 -3.52 44.48 1.11
C GLY A 375 -3.82 43.35 2.11
N PHE A 376 -3.77 42.09 1.67
CA PHE A 376 -4.05 40.92 2.49
C PHE A 376 -2.89 40.49 3.37
N ASN A 377 -1.65 40.67 2.90
CA ASN A 377 -0.48 40.34 3.68
C ASN A 377 -0.37 41.28 4.90
N LYS A 378 -0.23 40.69 6.08
CA LYS A 378 0.10 41.40 7.33
C LYS A 378 1.39 40.86 7.96
N GLN A 379 2.02 39.86 7.34
CA GLN A 379 3.25 39.27 7.82
C GLN A 379 4.44 40.17 7.51
N THR A 380 5.31 40.37 8.51
CA THR A 380 6.63 40.95 8.31
C THR A 380 7.63 39.87 7.88
N PRO A 381 8.73 40.21 7.20
CA PRO A 381 9.79 39.25 6.88
C PRO A 381 10.32 38.48 8.09
N LYS A 382 10.38 39.13 9.26
CA LYS A 382 10.77 38.49 10.53
C LYS A 382 9.79 37.38 10.94
N VAL A 383 8.48 37.67 10.90
CA VAL A 383 7.44 36.68 11.22
C VAL A 383 7.48 35.53 10.21
N PHE A 384 7.59 35.84 8.92
CA PHE A 384 7.68 34.84 7.85
C PHE A 384 8.85 33.86 8.05
N VAL A 385 10.07 34.36 8.29
CA VAL A 385 11.24 33.51 8.54
C VAL A 385 11.10 32.75 9.85
N THR A 386 10.58 33.38 10.90
CA THR A 386 10.36 32.72 12.20
C THR A 386 9.37 31.57 12.09
N ASP A 387 8.29 31.74 11.33
CA ASP A 387 7.29 30.69 11.10
C ASP A 387 7.88 29.52 10.29
N ILE A 388 8.74 29.80 9.29
CA ILE A 388 9.49 28.75 8.58
C ILE A 388 10.36 27.97 9.56
N LEU A 389 11.18 28.66 10.37
CA LEU A 389 12.09 28.01 11.32
C LEU A 389 11.33 27.19 12.38
N LYS A 390 10.23 27.70 12.93
CA LYS A 390 9.36 26.97 13.86
C LYS A 390 8.76 25.73 13.23
N SER A 391 8.28 25.83 11.99
CA SER A 391 7.70 24.71 11.24
C SER A 391 8.75 23.62 10.97
N GLN A 392 9.97 24.02 10.60
CA GLN A 392 11.09 23.09 10.40
C GLN A 392 11.51 22.40 11.71
N MET A 393 11.61 23.15 12.81
CA MET A 393 11.91 22.59 14.12
C MET A 393 10.85 21.56 14.55
N LEU A 394 9.56 21.86 14.34
CA LEU A 394 8.48 20.94 14.62
C LEU A 394 8.57 19.67 13.76
N ALA A 395 8.84 19.81 12.47
CA ALA A 395 9.05 18.66 11.58
C ALA A 395 10.23 17.79 12.06
N PHE A 396 11.31 18.41 12.52
CA PHE A 396 12.51 17.69 13.00
C PHE A 396 12.29 16.99 14.33
N ILE A 397 11.34 17.46 15.15
CA ILE A 397 10.96 16.81 16.40
C ILE A 397 9.97 15.68 16.16
N LEU A 398 8.96 15.90 15.32
CA LEU A 398 7.86 14.95 15.12
C LEU A 398 8.17 13.87 14.07
N ALA A 399 8.83 14.20 12.97
CA ALA A 399 9.05 13.25 11.88
C ALA A 399 9.93 12.06 12.28
N PRO A 400 11.05 12.21 13.02
CA PRO A 400 11.89 11.07 13.38
C PRO A 400 11.20 9.96 14.19
N PRO A 401 10.49 10.23 15.31
CA PRO A 401 9.81 9.18 16.06
C PRO A 401 8.66 8.53 15.26
N ILE A 402 7.92 9.33 14.48
CA ILE A 402 6.84 8.82 13.61
C ILE A 402 7.42 7.88 12.55
N LEU A 403 8.48 8.32 11.86
CA LEU A 403 9.12 7.54 10.80
C LEU A 403 9.81 6.30 11.36
N ALA A 404 10.47 6.40 12.51
CA ALA A 404 11.04 5.25 13.20
C ALA A 404 9.96 4.22 13.53
N GLY A 405 8.82 4.65 14.09
CA GLY A 405 7.67 3.79 14.37
C GLY A 405 7.13 3.12 13.11
N PHE A 406 6.87 3.91 12.06
CA PHE A 406 6.42 3.43 10.76
C PHE A 406 7.35 2.35 10.19
N LEU A 407 8.65 2.66 10.05
CA LEU A 407 9.63 1.73 9.47
C LEU A 407 9.81 0.48 10.35
N LYS A 408 9.81 0.65 11.67
CA LYS A 408 9.95 -0.49 12.59
C LYS A 408 8.76 -1.44 12.52
N ILE A 409 7.55 -0.93 12.36
CA ILE A 409 6.35 -1.74 12.15
C ILE A 409 6.51 -2.57 10.88
N VAL A 410 6.87 -1.93 9.76
CA VAL A 410 7.07 -2.63 8.48
C VAL A 410 8.13 -3.71 8.59
N GLN A 411 9.31 -3.39 9.15
CA GLN A 411 10.40 -4.35 9.32
C GLN A 411 10.04 -5.52 10.25
N LYS A 412 9.22 -5.30 11.29
CA LYS A 412 8.92 -6.32 12.31
C LYS A 412 7.75 -7.23 11.96
N THR A 413 6.77 -6.74 11.20
CA THR A 413 5.46 -7.42 11.06
C THR A 413 5.24 -8.12 9.71
N GLY A 414 6.21 -8.01 8.78
CA GLY A 414 6.17 -8.71 7.50
C GLY A 414 4.85 -8.48 6.76
N ASN A 415 4.26 -9.51 6.16
CA ASN A 415 3.05 -9.38 5.32
C ASN A 415 1.82 -8.79 6.04
N GLN A 416 1.80 -8.71 7.37
CA GLN A 416 0.69 -8.12 8.13
C GLN A 416 0.89 -6.63 8.45
N PHE A 417 1.99 -6.01 7.97
CA PHE A 417 2.33 -4.65 8.36
C PHE A 417 1.25 -3.63 8.08
N PHE A 418 0.47 -3.80 7.01
CA PHE A 418 -0.55 -2.83 6.61
C PHE A 418 -1.60 -2.61 7.71
N TYR A 419 -1.98 -3.66 8.44
CA TYR A 419 -2.94 -3.58 9.54
C TYR A 419 -2.35 -2.82 10.73
N TYR A 420 -1.10 -3.12 11.10
CA TYR A 420 -0.43 -2.44 12.21
C TYR A 420 -0.07 -0.98 11.88
N LEU A 421 0.29 -0.69 10.63
CA LEU A 421 0.48 0.68 10.14
C LEU A 421 -0.83 1.46 10.15
N TRP A 422 -1.93 0.84 9.73
CA TRP A 422 -3.25 1.46 9.82
C TRP A 422 -3.60 1.81 11.27
N LEU A 423 -3.43 0.88 12.21
CA LEU A 423 -3.70 1.14 13.63
C LEU A 423 -2.78 2.23 14.20
N PHE A 424 -1.50 2.20 13.85
CA PHE A 424 -0.53 3.23 14.24
C PHE A 424 -0.92 4.61 13.67
N GLY A 425 -1.26 4.67 12.38
CA GLY A 425 -1.71 5.89 11.70
C GLY A 425 -3.01 6.43 12.28
N ALA A 426 -3.99 5.57 12.57
CA ALA A 426 -5.24 5.95 13.22
C ALA A 426 -5.01 6.52 14.61
N ALA A 427 -4.18 5.86 15.43
CA ALA A 427 -3.82 6.34 16.76
C ALA A 427 -3.07 7.67 16.68
N LEU A 428 -2.11 7.79 15.76
CA LEU A 428 -1.38 9.03 15.52
C LEU A 428 -2.31 10.15 15.05
N GLN A 429 -3.28 9.88 14.18
CA GLN A 429 -4.24 10.87 13.70
C GLN A 429 -5.13 11.38 14.83
N VAL A 430 -5.67 10.50 15.67
CA VAL A 430 -6.47 10.90 16.85
C VAL A 430 -5.62 11.69 17.84
N PHE A 431 -4.38 11.26 18.06
CA PHE A 431 -3.41 11.98 18.87
C PHE A 431 -3.15 13.40 18.31
N MET A 432 -2.87 13.52 17.02
CA MET A 432 -2.58 14.81 16.39
C MET A 432 -3.80 15.74 16.35
N ILE A 433 -5.01 15.23 16.08
CA ILE A 433 -6.25 16.03 16.14
C ILE A 433 -6.46 16.61 17.56
N THR A 434 -6.02 15.90 18.59
CA THR A 434 -6.14 16.34 19.98
C THR A 434 -5.01 17.31 20.37
N VAL A 435 -3.77 17.00 19.99
CA VAL A 435 -2.57 17.72 20.43
C VAL A 435 -2.33 18.99 19.62
N TYR A 436 -2.61 18.96 18.32
CA TYR A 436 -2.34 20.10 17.42
C TYR A 436 -2.92 21.43 17.93
N PRO A 437 -4.22 21.56 18.24
CA PRO A 437 -4.77 22.84 18.65
C PRO A 437 -4.31 23.28 20.05
N ILE A 438 -3.85 22.34 20.90
CA ILE A 438 -3.46 22.62 22.29
C ILE A 438 -1.99 23.01 22.41
N THR A 439 -1.10 22.37 21.66
CA THR A 439 0.35 22.55 21.82
C THR A 439 1.04 23.10 20.59
N ILE A 440 0.57 22.78 19.38
CA ILE A 440 1.23 23.19 18.14
C ILE A 440 0.72 24.56 17.70
N LEU A 441 -0.60 24.73 17.62
CA LEU A 441 -1.23 25.97 17.18
C LEU A 441 -0.80 27.19 18.03
N PRO A 442 -0.70 27.10 19.38
CA PRO A 442 -0.24 28.22 20.21
C PRO A 442 1.22 28.65 19.98
N LEU A 443 2.05 27.84 19.32
CA LEU A 443 3.42 28.24 18.95
C LEU A 443 3.42 29.28 17.82
N PHE A 444 2.34 29.34 17.05
CA PHE A 444 2.19 30.22 15.89
C PHE A 444 1.22 31.38 16.20
N ASN A 445 0.07 31.09 16.79
CA ASN A 445 -0.98 32.05 17.04
C ASN A 445 -1.26 32.17 18.55
N LYS A 446 -1.63 33.36 19.02
CA LYS A 446 -2.13 33.56 20.37
C LYS A 446 -3.60 33.13 20.39
N LEU A 447 -3.93 32.21 21.30
CA LEU A 447 -5.31 31.89 21.65
C LEU A 447 -5.64 32.57 22.97
N SER A 448 -6.60 33.48 22.96
CA SER A 448 -7.09 34.18 24.15
C SER A 448 -8.54 33.75 24.42
N PRO A 449 -8.99 33.64 25.67
CA PRO A 449 -10.41 33.45 25.97
C PRO A 449 -11.26 34.57 25.38
N LEU A 450 -12.47 34.26 24.91
CA LEU A 450 -13.42 35.27 24.45
C LEU A 450 -13.92 36.12 25.62
N ASP A 451 -13.85 37.44 25.46
CA ASP A 451 -14.28 38.40 26.46
C ASP A 451 -15.79 38.28 26.77
N PRO A 452 -16.22 38.55 28.02
CA PRO A 452 -17.63 38.60 28.37
C PRO A 452 -18.37 39.66 27.54
N GLY A 453 -19.50 39.29 26.93
CA GLY A 453 -20.29 40.20 26.11
C GLY A 453 -21.45 39.50 25.40
N ALA A 454 -22.19 40.26 24.58
CA ALA A 454 -23.36 39.74 23.84
C ALA A 454 -23.01 38.53 22.96
N LEU A 455 -21.84 38.57 22.29
CA LEU A 455 -21.37 37.47 21.45
C LEU A 455 -21.15 36.19 22.25
N LYS A 456 -20.44 36.27 23.38
CA LYS A 456 -20.20 35.12 24.25
C LYS A 456 -21.52 34.48 24.71
N THR A 457 -22.45 35.31 25.21
CA THR A 457 -23.77 34.85 25.65
C THR A 457 -24.58 34.22 24.52
N GLY A 458 -24.55 34.80 23.32
CA GLY A 458 -25.25 34.25 22.14
C GLY A 458 -24.71 32.88 21.74
N VAL A 459 -23.39 32.71 21.73
CA VAL A 459 -22.73 31.44 21.39
C VAL A 459 -22.97 30.37 22.46
N GLU A 460 -22.88 30.73 23.74
CA GLU A 460 -23.17 29.80 24.84
C GLU A 460 -24.64 29.35 24.82
N GLY A 461 -25.57 30.27 24.55
CA GLY A 461 -26.99 29.96 24.40
C GLY A 461 -27.28 29.02 23.22
N LEU A 462 -26.63 29.26 22.06
CA LEU A 462 -26.73 28.37 20.90
C LEU A 462 -26.16 26.98 21.21
N ALA A 463 -24.98 26.91 21.84
CA ALA A 463 -24.36 25.65 22.25
C ALA A 463 -25.25 24.86 23.21
N GLN A 464 -25.87 25.54 24.19
CA GLN A 464 -26.80 24.93 25.13
C GLN A 464 -28.05 24.40 24.43
N ARG A 465 -28.66 25.18 23.52
CA ARG A 465 -29.83 24.77 22.72
C ARG A 465 -29.56 23.49 21.92
N LEU A 466 -28.33 23.32 21.43
CA LEU A 466 -27.90 22.18 20.63
C LEU A 466 -27.29 21.03 21.45
N ASN A 467 -27.27 21.13 22.79
CA ASN A 467 -26.54 20.20 23.67
C ASN A 467 -25.08 19.98 23.22
N PHE A 468 -24.46 21.01 22.66
CA PHE A 468 -23.06 20.97 22.27
C PHE A 468 -22.19 21.00 23.54
N PRO A 469 -21.22 20.07 23.70
CA PRO A 469 -20.37 19.99 24.89
C PRO A 469 -19.28 21.06 24.86
N LEU A 470 -19.70 22.33 24.88
CA LEU A 470 -18.82 23.49 24.90
C LEU A 470 -18.05 23.53 26.22
N LYS A 471 -16.72 23.60 26.10
CA LYS A 471 -15.84 23.79 27.25
C LYS A 471 -15.38 25.25 27.36
N GLU A 472 -14.74 25.77 26.32
CA GLU A 472 -14.22 27.15 26.29
C GLU A 472 -14.36 27.75 24.88
N LEU A 473 -14.49 29.07 24.85
CA LEU A 473 -14.52 29.92 23.65
C LEU A 473 -13.21 30.70 23.54
N TYR A 474 -12.53 30.60 22.41
CA TYR A 474 -11.27 31.30 22.15
C TYR A 474 -11.38 32.25 20.96
N VAL A 475 -10.59 33.31 21.03
CA VAL A 475 -10.26 34.20 19.92
C VAL A 475 -8.82 33.92 19.48
N ILE A 476 -8.61 33.76 18.17
CA ILE A 476 -7.29 33.61 17.56
C ILE A 476 -6.86 34.90 16.86
N ASP A 477 -5.59 35.28 17.03
CA ASP A 477 -4.97 36.46 16.42
C ASP A 477 -4.65 36.28 14.92
N GLY A 478 -5.67 35.92 14.12
CA GLY A 478 -5.54 35.67 12.68
C GLY A 478 -5.04 36.89 11.90
N SER A 479 -5.41 38.09 12.35
CA SER A 479 -4.99 39.39 11.78
C SER A 479 -3.48 39.56 11.69
N LYS A 480 -2.70 38.88 12.55
CA LYS A 480 -1.22 38.90 12.52
C LYS A 480 -0.63 38.37 11.21
N ARG A 481 -1.36 37.53 10.49
CA ARG A 481 -0.90 36.86 9.27
C ARG A 481 -1.66 37.29 8.04
N SER A 482 -2.97 37.43 8.15
CA SER A 482 -3.80 37.80 7.00
C SER A 482 -5.05 38.52 7.47
N ALA A 483 -5.63 39.32 6.57
CA ALA A 483 -6.93 39.95 6.84
C ALA A 483 -8.15 39.01 6.64
N HIS A 484 -7.93 37.71 6.42
CA HIS A 484 -8.97 36.70 6.22
C HIS A 484 -9.70 36.33 7.51
N SER A 485 -11.00 36.08 7.40
CA SER A 485 -11.90 35.76 8.52
C SER A 485 -12.38 34.31 8.47
N ASN A 486 -12.45 33.64 9.62
CA ASN A 486 -12.90 32.25 9.75
C ASN A 486 -13.37 31.91 11.18
N ALA A 487 -14.02 30.77 11.36
CA ALA A 487 -14.33 30.16 12.65
C ALA A 487 -14.28 28.63 12.54
N TYR A 488 -13.97 27.93 13.63
CA TYR A 488 -13.99 26.47 13.65
C TYR A 488 -14.11 25.93 15.08
N PHE A 489 -14.39 24.64 15.22
CA PHE A 489 -14.35 23.95 16.51
C PHE A 489 -13.34 22.79 16.50
N PHE A 490 -12.81 22.46 17.67
CA PHE A 490 -11.90 21.33 17.85
C PHE A 490 -12.14 20.61 19.19
N GLY A 491 -11.47 19.48 19.37
CA GLY A 491 -11.48 18.73 20.62
C GLY A 491 -12.27 17.42 20.55
N LEU A 492 -12.11 16.62 21.60
CA LEU A 492 -12.69 15.29 21.71
C LEU A 492 -14.23 15.36 21.72
N PRO A 493 -14.94 14.27 21.35
CA PRO A 493 -16.40 14.28 21.25
C PRO A 493 -17.12 14.79 22.51
N TRP A 494 -16.55 14.59 23.70
CA TRP A 494 -17.11 14.98 24.99
C TRP A 494 -16.63 16.33 25.54
N LYS A 495 -15.63 16.97 24.93
CA LYS A 495 -15.07 18.27 25.35
C LYS A 495 -14.63 19.05 24.12
N LYS A 496 -15.40 20.06 23.73
CA LYS A 496 -15.14 20.85 22.51
C LYS A 496 -14.86 22.31 22.81
N HIS A 497 -14.01 22.88 21.98
CA HIS A 497 -13.62 24.28 22.02
C HIS A 497 -14.01 24.92 20.70
N ILE A 498 -14.48 26.16 20.74
CA ILE A 498 -14.75 26.97 19.53
C ILE A 498 -13.67 28.05 19.45
N VAL A 499 -13.15 28.26 18.25
CA VAL A 499 -12.17 29.29 17.93
C VAL A 499 -12.77 30.22 16.89
N ILE A 500 -12.75 31.50 17.18
CA ILE A 500 -13.26 32.56 16.31
C ILE A 500 -12.09 33.47 15.95
N TYR A 501 -11.93 33.84 14.68
CA TYR A 501 -10.89 34.77 14.27
C TYR A 501 -11.24 36.19 14.75
N ASP A 502 -10.24 36.92 15.22
CA ASP A 502 -10.36 38.36 15.53
C ASP A 502 -10.95 39.16 14.35
N THR A 503 -10.47 38.90 13.14
CA THR A 503 -10.96 39.52 11.88
C THR A 503 -12.43 39.24 11.59
N LEU A 504 -12.99 38.12 12.07
CA LEU A 504 -14.41 37.82 11.93
C LEU A 504 -15.25 38.65 12.90
N ILE A 505 -14.78 38.78 14.14
CA ILE A 505 -15.46 39.54 15.22
C ILE A 505 -15.44 41.03 14.92
N GLU A 506 -14.32 41.56 14.43
CA GLU A 506 -14.18 43.00 14.15
C GLU A 506 -15.05 43.49 12.99
N LYS A 507 -15.37 42.60 12.04
CA LYS A 507 -15.99 42.98 10.76
C LYS A 507 -17.41 42.46 10.56
N SER A 508 -17.99 41.81 11.57
CA SER A 508 -19.33 41.22 11.50
C SER A 508 -20.12 41.59 12.74
N GLU A 509 -21.44 41.66 12.60
CA GLU A 509 -22.32 41.86 13.73
C GLU A 509 -22.40 40.60 14.58
N THR A 510 -22.78 40.75 15.85
CA THR A 510 -22.85 39.61 16.79
C THR A 510 -23.77 38.50 16.27
N GLU A 511 -24.92 38.86 15.71
CA GLU A 511 -25.89 37.89 15.19
C GLU A 511 -25.38 37.15 13.96
N GLU A 512 -24.59 37.83 13.11
CA GLU A 512 -23.92 37.25 11.94
C GLU A 512 -22.88 36.20 12.37
N VAL A 513 -22.07 36.49 13.40
CA VAL A 513 -21.10 35.53 13.94
C VAL A 513 -21.82 34.32 14.55
N VAL A 514 -22.92 34.53 15.27
CA VAL A 514 -23.74 33.43 15.83
C VAL A 514 -24.34 32.58 14.70
N ALA A 515 -24.75 33.18 13.58
CA ALA A 515 -25.25 32.45 12.42
C ALA A 515 -24.18 31.60 11.73
N VAL A 516 -22.95 32.13 11.59
CA VAL A 516 -21.80 31.35 11.11
C VAL A 516 -21.53 30.16 12.05
N LEU A 517 -21.59 30.38 13.37
CA LEU A 517 -21.42 29.29 14.33
C LEU A 517 -22.57 28.28 14.32
N ALA A 518 -23.80 28.69 13.98
CA ALA A 518 -24.90 27.76 13.76
C ALA A 518 -24.63 26.81 12.58
N HIS A 519 -24.03 27.32 11.51
CA HIS A 519 -23.55 26.50 10.39
C HIS A 519 -22.44 25.53 10.84
N GLU A 520 -21.41 26.02 11.55
CA GLU A 520 -20.32 25.18 12.08
C GLU A 520 -20.85 24.07 13.01
N LEU A 521 -21.77 24.39 13.92
CA LEU A 521 -22.42 23.42 14.79
C LEU A 521 -23.33 22.45 14.03
N GLY A 522 -23.83 22.84 12.86
CA GLY A 522 -24.50 21.94 11.92
C GLY A 522 -23.60 20.80 11.45
N HIS A 523 -22.33 21.07 11.14
CA HIS A 523 -21.36 20.01 10.80
C HIS A 523 -21.15 19.00 11.93
N TRP A 524 -21.15 19.48 13.18
CA TRP A 524 -21.08 18.62 14.34
C TRP A 524 -22.36 17.82 14.54
N SER A 525 -23.53 18.47 14.53
CA SER A 525 -24.83 17.86 14.79
C SER A 525 -25.16 16.75 13.78
N LEU A 526 -24.81 16.98 12.51
CA LEU A 526 -25.03 16.01 11.42
C LEU A 526 -23.92 14.95 11.32
N GLY A 527 -22.90 15.02 12.17
CA GLY A 527 -21.81 14.04 12.24
C GLY A 527 -20.86 14.07 11.04
N HIS A 528 -20.74 15.19 10.33
CA HIS A 528 -19.91 15.33 9.13
C HIS A 528 -18.45 14.98 9.43
N THR A 529 -17.88 15.53 10.50
CA THR A 529 -16.50 15.26 10.93
C THR A 529 -16.27 13.77 11.24
N THR A 530 -17.23 13.12 11.90
CA THR A 530 -17.13 11.68 12.23
C THR A 530 -17.21 10.81 10.97
N ARG A 531 -18.07 11.15 10.01
CA ARG A 531 -18.15 10.45 8.72
C ARG A 531 -16.87 10.63 7.91
N LEU A 532 -16.33 11.84 7.84
CA LEU A 532 -15.05 12.11 7.17
C LEU A 532 -13.90 11.36 7.83
N PHE A 533 -13.88 11.29 9.17
CA PHE A 533 -12.92 10.47 9.91
C PHE A 533 -13.02 9.00 9.52
N ALA A 534 -14.23 8.42 9.50
CA ALA A 534 -14.43 7.03 9.09
C ALA A 534 -13.98 6.77 7.63
N ILE A 535 -14.31 7.68 6.70
CA ILE A 535 -13.88 7.61 5.30
C ILE A 535 -12.35 7.63 5.21
N SER A 536 -11.68 8.53 5.94
CA SER A 536 -10.21 8.58 5.98
C SER A 536 -9.59 7.29 6.55
N GLN A 537 -10.24 6.62 7.52
CA GLN A 537 -9.76 5.32 8.01
C GLN A 537 -9.84 4.23 6.95
N VAL A 538 -10.93 4.18 6.18
CA VAL A 538 -11.10 3.25 5.07
C VAL A 538 -10.05 3.52 3.99
N HIS A 539 -9.83 4.79 3.66
CA HIS A 539 -8.81 5.20 2.70
C HIS A 539 -7.40 4.83 3.17
N PHE A 540 -7.01 5.12 4.41
CA PHE A 540 -5.71 4.73 4.97
C PHE A 540 -5.51 3.21 4.97
N PHE A 541 -6.52 2.46 5.38
CA PHE A 541 -6.46 1.00 5.32
C PHE A 541 -6.21 0.51 3.89
N TYR A 542 -6.95 1.08 2.92
CA TYR A 542 -6.79 0.77 1.51
C TYR A 542 -5.38 1.12 0.99
N ILE A 543 -4.87 2.32 1.26
CA ILE A 543 -3.54 2.77 0.84
C ILE A 543 -2.44 1.86 1.42
N PHE A 544 -2.47 1.55 2.72
CA PHE A 544 -1.47 0.64 3.29
C PHE A 544 -1.61 -0.80 2.77
N SER A 545 -2.83 -1.25 2.49
CA SER A 545 -3.04 -2.56 1.86
C SER A 545 -2.48 -2.60 0.43
N LEU A 546 -2.62 -1.52 -0.34
CA LEU A 546 -2.00 -1.42 -1.66
C LEU A 546 -0.49 -1.33 -1.57
N PHE A 547 0.05 -0.59 -0.59
CA PHE A 547 1.50 -0.47 -0.40
C PHE A 547 2.19 -1.84 -0.24
N SER A 548 1.51 -2.83 0.37
CA SER A 548 2.01 -4.20 0.48
C SER A 548 2.30 -4.89 -0.86
N VAL A 549 1.62 -4.47 -1.94
CA VAL A 549 1.85 -4.96 -3.31
C VAL A 549 3.11 -4.35 -3.92
N PHE A 550 3.44 -3.11 -3.55
CA PHE A 550 4.51 -2.33 -4.17
C PHE A 550 5.84 -2.36 -3.40
N ILE A 551 5.81 -2.62 -2.09
CA ILE A 551 6.99 -2.54 -1.24
C ILE A 551 8.15 -3.44 -1.69
N ASN A 552 7.84 -4.60 -2.28
CA ASN A 552 8.80 -5.60 -2.76
C ASN A 552 8.98 -5.58 -4.30
N ASN A 553 8.40 -4.61 -5.00
CA ASN A 553 8.43 -4.57 -6.47
C ASN A 553 9.81 -4.12 -6.98
N LYS A 554 10.64 -5.06 -7.43
CA LYS A 554 12.02 -4.80 -7.83
C LYS A 554 12.12 -3.91 -9.07
N SER A 555 11.21 -4.09 -10.02
CA SER A 555 11.18 -3.32 -11.27
C SER A 555 10.93 -1.82 -11.02
N LEU A 556 10.12 -1.48 -10.01
CA LEU A 556 9.87 -0.10 -9.58
C LEU A 556 11.16 0.55 -9.08
N TYR A 557 11.81 -0.03 -8.06
CA TYR A 557 13.07 0.52 -7.52
C TYR A 557 14.15 0.67 -8.59
N ARG A 558 14.33 -0.37 -9.42
CA ARG A 558 15.34 -0.36 -10.50
C ARG A 558 15.10 0.75 -11.52
N SER A 559 13.83 1.07 -11.81
CA SER A 559 13.48 2.15 -12.75
C SER A 559 13.86 3.54 -12.26
N PHE A 560 14.07 3.71 -10.95
CA PHE A 560 14.46 4.96 -10.29
C PHE A 560 15.90 4.90 -9.74
N GLY A 561 16.75 4.01 -10.28
CA GLY A 561 18.18 3.94 -9.96
C GLY A 561 18.54 3.20 -8.68
N PHE A 562 17.57 2.54 -8.02
CA PHE A 562 17.81 1.71 -6.84
C PHE A 562 18.03 0.25 -7.26
N HIS A 563 19.28 -0.10 -7.58
CA HIS A 563 19.64 -1.44 -8.06
C HIS A 563 20.02 -2.44 -6.96
N THR A 564 20.63 -1.93 -5.88
CA THR A 564 21.26 -2.75 -4.84
C THR A 564 20.49 -2.75 -3.52
N SER A 565 19.65 -1.75 -3.29
CA SER A 565 18.87 -1.59 -2.06
C SER A 565 17.42 -1.26 -2.38
N MET A 566 16.51 -1.64 -1.49
CA MET A 566 15.08 -1.30 -1.57
C MET A 566 14.64 -0.69 -0.23
N PRO A 567 15.05 0.55 0.09
CA PRO A 567 14.69 1.17 1.35
C PRO A 567 13.18 1.40 1.41
N ILE A 568 12.55 1.06 2.53
CA ILE A 568 11.09 1.09 2.69
C ILE A 568 10.52 2.49 2.42
N ILE A 569 11.21 3.54 2.88
CA ILE A 569 10.77 4.93 2.68
C ILE A 569 10.78 5.34 1.21
N ILE A 570 11.76 4.87 0.44
CA ILE A 570 11.84 5.13 -1.00
C ILE A 570 10.71 4.41 -1.71
N GLY A 571 10.45 3.15 -1.34
CA GLY A 571 9.29 2.41 -1.83
C GLY A 571 7.98 3.15 -1.60
N PHE A 572 7.80 3.71 -0.41
CA PHE A 572 6.61 4.48 -0.06
C PHE A 572 6.46 5.75 -0.89
N ILE A 573 7.55 6.50 -1.12
CA ILE A 573 7.54 7.71 -1.98
C ILE A 573 7.17 7.33 -3.42
N LEU A 574 7.86 6.35 -4.01
CA LEU A 574 7.59 5.91 -5.39
C LEU A 574 6.18 5.35 -5.56
N PHE A 575 5.68 4.65 -4.54
CA PHE A 575 4.30 4.17 -4.48
C PHE A 575 3.29 5.33 -4.44
N SER A 576 3.55 6.36 -3.62
CA SER A 576 2.70 7.56 -3.58
C SER A 576 2.61 8.23 -4.94
N ASP A 577 3.73 8.36 -5.65
CA ASP A 577 3.75 8.95 -7.00
C ASP A 577 2.98 8.08 -8.02
N ALA A 578 3.06 6.75 -7.89
CA ALA A 578 2.33 5.83 -8.76
C ALA A 578 0.80 5.90 -8.55
N LEU A 579 0.34 6.30 -7.37
CA LEU A 579 -1.09 6.45 -7.05
C LEU A 579 -1.70 7.81 -7.41
N ALA A 580 -0.90 8.77 -7.89
CA ALA A 580 -1.38 10.12 -8.18
C ALA A 580 -2.71 10.19 -8.99
N PRO A 581 -2.95 9.38 -10.05
CA PRO A 581 -4.23 9.41 -10.76
C PRO A 581 -5.42 9.00 -9.89
N MET A 582 -5.24 8.03 -9.00
CA MET A 582 -6.28 7.61 -8.08
C MET A 582 -6.62 8.73 -7.10
N ASP A 583 -5.61 9.44 -6.60
CA ASP A 583 -5.80 10.58 -5.70
C ASP A 583 -6.60 11.71 -6.36
N THR A 584 -6.44 11.94 -7.67
CA THR A 584 -7.27 12.92 -8.40
C THR A 584 -8.76 12.54 -8.39
N VAL A 585 -9.09 11.26 -8.53
CA VAL A 585 -10.48 10.77 -8.48
C VAL A 585 -11.03 10.87 -7.06
N ILE A 586 -10.24 10.46 -6.06
CA ILE A 586 -10.65 10.56 -4.66
C ILE A 586 -10.87 12.03 -4.27
N LYS A 587 -9.99 12.95 -4.67
CA LYS A 587 -10.15 14.39 -4.46
C LYS A 587 -11.48 14.90 -5.02
N LEU A 588 -11.84 14.53 -6.24
CA LEU A 588 -13.12 14.89 -6.85
C LEU A 588 -14.31 14.38 -6.02
N LEU A 589 -14.31 13.10 -5.63
CA LEU A 589 -15.37 12.50 -4.83
C LEU A 589 -15.50 13.16 -3.44
N MET A 590 -14.36 13.47 -2.81
CA MET A 590 -14.32 14.15 -1.52
C MET A 590 -14.86 15.58 -1.61
N ASN A 591 -14.55 16.32 -2.68
CA ASN A 591 -15.07 17.67 -2.88
C ASN A 591 -16.58 17.67 -3.15
N ILE A 592 -17.10 16.71 -3.93
CA ILE A 592 -18.54 16.53 -4.12
C ILE A 592 -19.24 16.26 -2.78
N LEU A 593 -18.68 15.37 -1.95
CA LEU A 593 -19.21 15.07 -0.63
C LEU A 593 -19.16 16.28 0.31
N SER A 594 -18.05 17.02 0.30
CA SER A 594 -17.89 18.24 1.10
C SER A 594 -18.95 19.27 0.74
N ARG A 595 -19.16 19.56 -0.55
CA ARG A 595 -20.20 20.49 -1.02
C ARG A 595 -21.59 20.10 -0.55
N ARG A 596 -21.90 18.80 -0.51
CA ARG A 596 -23.17 18.31 0.03
C ARG A 596 -23.29 18.59 1.53
N TYR A 597 -22.22 18.40 2.30
CA TYR A 597 -22.21 18.69 3.74
C TYR A 597 -22.41 20.18 4.03
N GLU A 598 -21.88 21.07 3.19
CA GLU A 598 -22.09 22.52 3.30
C GLU A 598 -23.57 22.89 3.15
N PHE A 599 -24.27 22.38 2.12
CA PHE A 599 -25.70 22.64 1.97
C PHE A 599 -26.52 22.09 3.14
N GLN A 600 -26.12 20.95 3.70
CA GLN A 600 -26.79 20.39 4.87
C GLN A 600 -26.56 21.23 6.13
N ALA A 601 -25.38 21.82 6.29
CA ALA A 601 -25.07 22.74 7.38
C ALA A 601 -25.80 24.09 7.21
N ASP A 602 -25.91 24.61 5.99
CA ASP A 602 -26.72 25.79 5.66
C ASP A 602 -28.21 25.56 5.98
N GLU A 603 -28.76 24.42 5.55
CA GLU A 603 -30.14 24.03 5.86
C GLU A 603 -30.35 23.88 7.39
N PHE A 604 -29.34 23.38 8.11
CA PHE A 604 -29.39 23.28 9.56
C PHE A 604 -29.46 24.65 10.24
N ALA A 605 -28.62 25.60 9.83
CA ALA A 605 -28.65 26.97 10.33
C ALA A 605 -29.98 27.68 9.97
N GLN A 606 -30.50 27.46 8.76
CA GLN A 606 -31.81 27.95 8.33
C GLN A 606 -32.93 27.44 9.25
N LYS A 607 -32.94 26.13 9.59
CA LYS A 607 -33.92 25.53 10.51
C LYS A 607 -33.86 26.11 11.93
N LEU A 608 -32.73 26.66 12.33
CA LEU A 608 -32.57 27.34 13.62
C LEU A 608 -33.07 28.79 13.62
N GLY A 609 -33.38 29.33 12.44
CA GLY A 609 -33.88 30.70 12.23
C GLY A 609 -32.83 31.69 11.74
N TYR A 610 -31.62 31.26 11.39
CA TYR A 610 -30.48 32.14 11.05
C TYR A 610 -30.27 32.35 9.54
N SER A 611 -31.32 32.20 8.73
CA SER A 611 -31.17 32.21 7.25
C SER A 611 -30.69 33.55 6.71
N THR A 612 -31.22 34.64 7.25
CA THR A 612 -30.94 36.03 6.84
C THR A 612 -29.55 36.47 7.28
N GLU A 613 -29.20 36.20 8.54
CA GLU A 613 -27.93 36.56 9.16
C GLU A 613 -26.79 35.73 8.56
N LEU A 614 -27.03 34.46 8.23
CA LEU A 614 -26.07 33.63 7.50
C LEU A 614 -25.86 34.12 6.07
N ALA A 615 -26.91 34.50 5.35
CA ALA A 615 -26.76 35.06 4.00
C ALA A 615 -25.93 36.35 4.02
N LYS A 616 -26.23 37.29 4.94
CA LYS A 616 -25.47 38.53 5.12
C LYS A 616 -24.01 38.27 5.48
N SER A 617 -23.74 37.34 6.40
CA SER A 617 -22.38 36.99 6.81
C SER A 617 -21.58 36.35 5.66
N LEU A 618 -22.19 35.47 4.86
CA LEU A 618 -21.53 34.87 3.69
C LEU A 618 -21.19 35.91 2.62
N ILE A 619 -22.09 36.88 2.37
CA ILE A 619 -21.82 38.00 1.45
C ILE A 619 -20.66 38.85 1.97
N LYS A 620 -20.70 39.26 3.25
CA LYS A 620 -19.62 40.06 3.87
C LYS A 620 -18.28 39.32 3.82
N LEU A 621 -18.25 38.03 4.17
CA LEU A 621 -17.05 37.19 4.09
C LEU A 621 -16.49 37.11 2.67
N GLN A 622 -17.37 36.95 1.67
CA GLN A 622 -16.97 36.88 0.27
C GLN A 622 -16.33 38.20 -0.20
N ILE A 623 -16.94 39.34 0.18
CA ILE A 623 -16.43 40.68 -0.13
C ILE A 623 -15.09 40.94 0.55
N GLN A 624 -15.01 40.68 1.85
CA GLN A 624 -13.80 40.92 2.66
C GLN A 624 -12.61 40.07 2.23
N ASN A 625 -12.85 38.83 1.79
CA ASN A 625 -11.80 37.93 1.29
C ASN A 625 -11.48 38.15 -0.19
N LEU A 626 -12.19 39.05 -0.89
CA LEU A 626 -12.17 39.21 -2.35
C LEU A 626 -12.30 37.87 -3.10
N SER A 627 -13.06 36.94 -2.50
CA SER A 627 -13.23 35.58 -3.01
C SER A 627 -13.90 35.58 -4.38
N THR A 628 -13.64 34.53 -5.16
CA THR A 628 -14.17 34.39 -6.53
C THR A 628 -15.70 34.42 -6.55
N MET A 629 -16.27 35.46 -7.17
CA MET A 629 -17.72 35.70 -7.22
C MET A 629 -18.49 34.78 -8.16
N ASP A 630 -17.82 34.21 -9.16
CA ASP A 630 -18.38 33.24 -10.11
C ASP A 630 -17.32 32.26 -10.59
N ALA A 631 -17.71 31.03 -10.91
CA ALA A 631 -16.78 29.99 -11.29
C ALA A 631 -17.30 29.10 -12.42
N ASP A 632 -16.36 28.62 -13.24
CA ASP A 632 -16.64 27.57 -14.21
C ASP A 632 -17.06 26.31 -13.45
N TRP A 633 -18.15 25.68 -13.90
CA TRP A 633 -18.75 24.54 -13.22
C TRP A 633 -17.77 23.35 -13.06
N MET A 634 -16.87 23.13 -14.04
CA MET A 634 -15.92 22.02 -14.02
C MET A 634 -14.78 22.33 -13.03
N TYR A 635 -14.27 23.56 -13.07
CA TYR A 635 -13.31 24.04 -12.09
C TYR A 635 -13.87 23.98 -10.66
N ALA A 636 -15.07 24.52 -10.44
CA ALA A 636 -15.74 24.53 -9.14
C ALA A 636 -15.96 23.10 -8.61
N THR A 637 -16.41 22.18 -9.45
CA THR A 637 -16.66 20.79 -9.03
C THR A 637 -15.39 20.06 -8.62
N TYR A 638 -14.25 20.32 -9.29
CA TYR A 638 -13.00 19.64 -9.00
C TYR A 638 -12.18 20.32 -7.89
N HIS A 639 -12.23 21.64 -7.73
CA HIS A 639 -11.39 22.39 -6.77
C HIS A 639 -12.10 22.88 -5.52
N PHE A 640 -13.38 23.23 -5.58
CA PHE A 640 -14.04 23.84 -4.44
C PHE A 640 -14.63 22.79 -3.50
N SER A 641 -14.20 22.82 -2.25
CA SER A 641 -14.81 22.07 -1.14
C SER A 641 -16.12 22.70 -0.67
N HIS A 642 -16.32 23.99 -0.95
CA HIS A 642 -17.54 24.75 -0.67
C HIS A 642 -18.28 25.09 -1.97
N PRO A 643 -19.63 25.03 -2.01
CA PRO A 643 -20.39 25.57 -3.13
C PRO A 643 -20.13 27.06 -3.31
N ILE A 644 -20.30 27.58 -4.54
CA ILE A 644 -20.15 29.02 -4.80
C ILE A 644 -21.23 29.81 -4.05
N LEU A 645 -20.94 31.07 -3.72
CA LEU A 645 -21.84 31.91 -2.92
C LEU A 645 -23.27 31.96 -3.50
N SER A 646 -23.40 32.11 -4.82
CA SER A 646 -24.70 32.18 -5.50
C SER A 646 -25.55 30.91 -5.30
N GLU A 647 -24.92 29.73 -5.29
CA GLU A 647 -25.60 28.46 -5.01
C GLU A 647 -26.10 28.40 -3.55
N ARG A 648 -25.27 28.84 -2.60
CA ARG A 648 -25.62 28.85 -1.16
C ARG A 648 -26.73 29.85 -0.85
N LEU A 649 -26.64 31.06 -1.39
CA LEU A 649 -27.69 32.08 -1.25
C LEU A 649 -29.02 31.60 -1.82
N GLY A 650 -28.99 30.93 -2.98
CA GLY A 650 -30.17 30.29 -3.57
C GLY A 650 -30.79 29.22 -2.67
N ALA A 651 -29.96 28.37 -2.04
CA ALA A 651 -30.43 27.36 -1.10
C ALA A 651 -31.01 27.95 0.20
N LEU A 652 -30.46 29.08 0.66
CA LEU A 652 -30.98 29.83 1.81
C LEU A 652 -32.25 30.65 1.49
N GLY A 653 -32.69 30.68 0.22
CA GLY A 653 -33.85 31.47 -0.20
C GLY A 653 -33.61 32.98 -0.19
N TRP A 654 -32.35 33.42 -0.29
CA TRP A 654 -32.01 34.84 -0.32
C TRP A 654 -32.37 35.44 -1.68
N HIS A 655 -33.21 36.49 -1.67
CA HIS A 655 -33.68 37.19 -2.87
C HIS A 655 -33.27 38.67 -2.91
N GLY A 656 -32.28 39.05 -2.10
CA GLY A 656 -31.83 40.42 -1.92
C GLY A 656 -32.61 41.17 -0.84
N ASP A 657 -31.94 42.07 -0.12
CA ASP A 657 -32.60 42.88 0.90
C ASP A 657 -33.54 43.91 0.22
N ARG A 658 -34.84 43.82 0.49
CA ARG A 658 -35.86 44.72 -0.11
C ARG A 658 -35.86 46.13 0.50
N SER A 659 -35.03 46.35 1.53
CA SER A 659 -34.93 47.59 2.29
C SER A 659 -34.14 48.71 1.58
N GLY A 660 -33.38 48.40 0.52
CA GLY A 660 -32.58 49.40 -0.20
C GLY A 660 -31.30 49.83 0.52
N GLU A 661 -30.99 49.25 1.69
CA GLU A 661 -29.67 49.37 2.32
C GLU A 661 -28.73 48.33 1.71
N SER A 662 -27.67 48.79 1.04
CA SER A 662 -26.57 47.93 0.62
C SER A 662 -25.96 47.26 1.85
N VAL A 663 -25.72 45.94 1.80
CA VAL A 663 -25.10 45.15 2.90
C VAL A 663 -23.71 45.67 3.31
N VAL A 664 -23.13 46.58 2.54
CA VAL A 664 -21.87 47.26 2.84
C VAL A 664 -22.05 48.77 2.71
N ASP A 665 -22.02 49.49 3.83
CA ASP A 665 -21.81 50.93 3.87
C ASP A 665 -20.34 51.23 3.52
N GLU A 666 -20.10 51.97 2.43
CA GLU A 666 -18.77 52.33 1.89
C GLU A 666 -17.88 53.17 2.84
N LYS A 667 -18.32 53.48 4.06
CA LYS A 667 -17.65 54.45 4.95
C LYS A 667 -16.52 53.91 5.82
N ASN A 668 -16.24 52.61 5.82
CA ASN A 668 -15.21 52.02 6.70
C ASN A 668 -13.90 51.59 6.01
N ASP A 669 -13.63 52.12 4.81
CA ASP A 669 -12.35 51.90 4.09
C ASP A 669 -11.21 52.83 4.58
N GLY A 670 -11.36 53.42 5.78
CA GLY A 670 -10.25 54.03 6.48
C GLY A 670 -9.32 52.93 6.97
N ALA A 671 -8.10 52.87 6.43
CA ALA A 671 -7.03 51.98 6.86
C ALA A 671 -7.02 51.87 8.41
N VAL A 672 -7.60 50.79 8.92
CA VAL A 672 -7.78 50.58 10.35
C VAL A 672 -6.40 50.34 10.92
N LYS A 673 -5.84 51.36 11.58
CA LYS A 673 -4.72 51.19 12.50
C LYS A 673 -5.18 50.16 13.52
N ALA A 674 -4.53 49.00 13.53
CA ALA A 674 -4.66 48.02 14.60
C ALA A 674 -4.44 48.74 15.95
N SER A 675 -5.52 48.99 16.68
CA SER A 675 -5.48 49.53 18.03
C SER A 675 -5.11 48.40 18.98
N GLY A 676 -3.82 48.15 19.06
CA GLY A 676 -3.20 47.21 20.01
C GLY A 676 -1.67 47.32 19.96
N ARG A 677 -1.16 48.44 19.46
CA ARG A 677 0.28 48.68 19.26
C ARG A 677 0.94 49.39 20.44
N ASP A 678 0.17 49.67 21.49
CA ASP A 678 0.69 50.14 22.76
C ASP A 678 0.59 48.96 23.73
N GLU A 679 1.75 48.54 24.23
CA GLU A 679 2.02 47.46 25.19
C GLU A 679 2.51 46.10 24.61
N LEU A 680 3.84 45.96 24.73
CA LEU A 680 4.73 44.76 24.70
C LEU A 680 5.51 44.46 23.40
#